data_AF-A0A847A0U6-F1
#
_entry.id   AF-A0A847A0U6-F1
#
_cell.length_a   1.000
_cell.length_b   1.000
_cell.length_c   1.000
_cell.angle_alpha   90.00
_cell.angle_beta   90.00
_cell.angle_gamma   90.00
#
_symmetry.space_group_name_H-M   'P 1'
#
loop_
_entity.id
_entity.type
_entity.pdbx_description
1 polymer ?
#
loop_
_entity_poly.entity_id
_entity_poly.type
_entity_poly.pdbx_seq_one_letter_code
_entity_poly.pdbx_strand_id
1 'polypeptide(L)'
;MRDSRYSVTRVAADGYDEANAPRNNPLAYPGVWPATSVLIGAERVWQLLDSNGQQLSRAEGHASNGAERIPERLSASRVRLSEPEIDEYGFSTAVYPHLMNVLEKKFSVSVDARVPVLAIGSNAAPSQLRSKFHSTPSALLIPSVLATVEGIAVTYCSFVAFYGSVPATIIRDPGSTVQLAVQLLDQRQLAELDASESPSYRRVWLDEGVRVTLETGEVLPGVYAYVADRGYLADGDEPLRMRVPGDAANNAFDQRQLIEHLLQDEGLRRQLGRTPEAFVAAGQADKARVTKALQASEFSRVDNELFELENQMGLPVKRYGALMPIEQKVPNVTEPGVSYGRCKGTPDGLARGGLSVVRMPRATHERLGKPKVVEVSSYRLYAHLDGAAPTALAAVIVNQDPDADEQLIEVDQVLRMATGLNLGDVVRVRVASLNRGGIYDWLIGKPTYLSMRVTLADTSSAERDVVLMSGLSLQLLGLSSGDYLILEGSPDARGQVGSLRLKAFEAPVEVLEQRAEVTGGTWGARFPNARDALGVDPDLPLVFVDSEIRSRLGLSGVSLASVRARPSRLQQFFGEMREMLNVLAIAFISMVILAPSVWLGVVLTIALIAMSFLLILNKMKRKLSHQLKILPSSGRPHE
;
A
#
# COMPACT_ATOMS: atom_id res chain seq x y z
N MET A 1 -8.40 3.55 41.81
CA MET A 1 -7.87 2.17 41.85
C MET A 1 -6.88 2.01 40.71
N ARG A 2 -5.65 2.45 40.99
CA ARG A 2 -4.44 2.21 40.20
C ARG A 2 -3.68 1.07 40.91
N ASP A 3 -2.80 0.40 40.17
CA ASP A 3 -1.96 -0.76 40.52
C ASP A 3 -2.53 -2.17 40.33
N SER A 4 -1.94 -2.88 39.35
CA SER A 4 -1.49 -4.30 39.42
C SER A 4 -1.39 -5.03 38.05
N ARG A 5 -1.19 -4.35 36.92
CA ARG A 5 -1.08 -5.03 35.60
C ARG A 5 0.15 -4.69 34.77
N TYR A 6 1.30 -4.43 35.40
CA TYR A 6 2.55 -4.32 34.63
C TYR A 6 3.71 -4.91 35.42
N SER A 7 3.84 -6.25 35.41
CA SER A 7 5.18 -6.79 35.25
C SER A 7 5.57 -6.51 33.80
N VAL A 8 6.45 -5.53 33.61
CA VAL A 8 7.26 -5.45 32.40
C VAL A 8 8.11 -6.72 32.40
N THR A 9 7.56 -7.80 31.85
CA THR A 9 8.35 -8.92 31.43
C THR A 9 9.21 -8.35 30.31
N ARG A 10 10.47 -7.99 30.59
CA ARG A 10 11.54 -8.24 29.62
C ARG A 10 11.28 -9.69 29.20
N VAL A 11 10.77 -9.90 27.99
CA VAL A 11 10.51 -11.24 27.46
C VAL A 11 11.87 -11.88 27.28
N ALA A 12 12.40 -12.41 28.38
CA ALA A 12 13.49 -13.34 28.39
C ALA A 12 12.92 -14.65 27.83
N ALA A 13 13.60 -15.15 26.79
CA ALA A 13 13.36 -16.44 26.12
C ALA A 13 12.18 -16.50 25.12
N ASP A 14 12.02 -15.51 24.24
CA ASP A 14 11.48 -15.85 22.93
C ASP A 14 12.54 -16.69 22.21
N GLY A 15 12.24 -17.94 21.81
CA GLY A 15 13.14 -18.85 21.08
C GLY A 15 13.69 -18.33 19.74
N TYR A 16 13.51 -17.04 19.49
CA TYR A 16 13.92 -16.21 18.34
C TYR A 16 15.24 -15.47 18.55
N ASP A 17 15.89 -15.58 19.71
CA ASP A 17 17.24 -15.05 19.92
C ASP A 17 18.21 -15.62 18.85
N GLU A 18 19.13 -14.79 18.36
CA GLU A 18 20.15 -15.22 17.39
C GLU A 18 20.96 -16.43 17.89
N ALA A 19 21.20 -16.54 19.20
CA ALA A 19 21.88 -17.70 19.78
C ALA A 19 21.17 -19.02 19.46
N ASN A 20 19.84 -18.99 19.30
CA ASN A 20 19.01 -20.14 18.94
C ASN A 20 18.89 -20.36 17.42
N ALA A 21 19.67 -19.65 16.60
CA ALA A 21 19.67 -19.87 15.16
C ALA A 21 20.10 -21.31 14.84
N PRO A 22 19.45 -21.98 13.85
CA PRO A 22 19.82 -23.33 13.40
C PRO A 22 21.30 -23.48 13.05
N ARG A 23 21.98 -22.41 12.65
CA ARG A 23 23.43 -22.44 12.42
C ARG A 23 24.26 -22.78 13.66
N ASN A 24 23.76 -22.45 14.86
CA ASN A 24 24.41 -22.71 16.15
C ASN A 24 23.96 -24.05 16.74
N ASN A 25 22.74 -24.49 16.40
CA ASN A 25 22.20 -25.80 16.76
C ASN A 25 21.62 -26.51 15.52
N PRO A 26 22.48 -27.19 14.71
CA PRO A 26 22.08 -27.76 13.42
C PRO A 26 20.97 -28.80 13.49
N LEU A 27 20.87 -29.54 14.61
CA LEU A 27 19.81 -30.53 14.84
C LEU A 27 18.46 -29.89 15.17
N ALA A 28 18.42 -28.60 15.48
CA ALA A 28 17.19 -27.84 15.66
C ALA A 28 16.66 -27.23 14.35
N TYR A 29 17.30 -27.48 13.20
CA TYR A 29 16.80 -27.05 11.89
C TYR A 29 15.34 -27.52 11.68
N PRO A 30 14.44 -26.67 11.13
CA PRO A 30 14.66 -25.33 10.57
C PRO A 30 14.62 -24.17 11.60
N GLY A 31 14.62 -24.46 12.91
CA GLY A 31 14.48 -23.47 13.97
C GLY A 31 13.02 -23.21 14.33
N VAL A 32 12.80 -22.30 15.29
CA VAL A 32 11.45 -21.97 15.76
C VAL A 32 10.78 -20.98 14.82
N TRP A 33 9.65 -21.38 14.22
CA TRP A 33 8.84 -20.52 13.38
C TRP A 33 7.79 -19.79 14.22
N PRO A 34 7.41 -18.56 13.85
CA PRO A 34 6.28 -17.88 14.47
C PRO A 34 4.98 -18.67 14.24
N ALA A 35 4.25 -18.94 15.32
CA ALA A 35 2.95 -19.64 15.26
C ALA A 35 1.79 -18.77 14.71
N THR A 36 2.05 -17.49 14.41
CA THR A 36 1.08 -16.53 13.88
C THR A 36 1.77 -15.64 12.85
N SER A 37 1.00 -14.94 12.03
CA SER A 37 1.53 -13.87 11.19
C SER A 37 2.17 -12.77 12.04
N VAL A 38 3.39 -12.35 11.69
CA VAL A 38 4.20 -11.41 12.49
C VAL A 38 4.98 -10.42 11.63
N LEU A 39 5.34 -9.28 12.22
CA LEU A 39 6.39 -8.39 11.75
C LEU A 39 7.68 -8.74 12.48
N ILE A 40 8.67 -9.27 11.77
CA ILE A 40 9.96 -9.66 12.32
C ILE A 40 10.89 -8.45 12.32
N GLY A 41 11.38 -8.06 13.50
CA GLY A 41 12.40 -7.03 13.68
C GLY A 41 13.72 -7.59 14.24
N ALA A 42 14.76 -6.75 14.23
CA ALA A 42 16.07 -7.05 14.80
C ALA A 42 16.00 -7.57 16.25
N GLU A 43 15.21 -6.92 17.10
CA GLU A 43 15.16 -7.22 18.54
C GLU A 43 13.82 -7.83 18.97
N ARG A 44 12.73 -7.54 18.25
CA ARG A 44 11.36 -7.94 18.62
C ARG A 44 10.64 -8.57 17.45
N VAL A 45 9.57 -9.28 17.77
CA VAL A 45 8.60 -9.82 16.81
C VAL A 45 7.23 -9.29 17.25
N TRP A 46 6.51 -8.62 16.35
CA TRP A 46 5.19 -8.07 16.65
C TRP A 46 4.10 -8.87 15.93
N GLN A 47 3.00 -9.19 16.60
CA GLN A 47 1.90 -9.91 15.98
C GLN A 47 1.17 -9.04 14.96
N LEU A 48 0.85 -9.61 13.79
CA LEU A 48 -0.05 -9.01 12.81
C LEU A 48 -1.50 -9.39 13.13
N LEU A 49 -2.38 -8.42 12.97
CA LEU A 49 -3.81 -8.47 13.27
C LEU A 49 -4.59 -8.07 12.02
N ASP A 50 -5.87 -8.42 11.97
CA ASP A 50 -6.76 -7.95 10.91
C ASP A 50 -7.05 -6.44 11.00
N SER A 51 -7.76 -5.88 10.02
CA SER A 51 -8.12 -4.46 10.02
C SER A 51 -9.02 -4.02 11.19
N ASN A 52 -9.62 -4.95 11.94
CA ASN A 52 -10.41 -4.71 13.15
C ASN A 52 -9.60 -4.91 14.45
N GLY A 53 -8.32 -5.31 14.35
CA GLY A 53 -7.46 -5.57 15.51
C GLY A 53 -7.65 -6.96 16.13
N GLN A 54 -8.33 -7.88 15.44
CA GLN A 54 -8.45 -9.27 15.85
C GLN A 54 -7.29 -10.11 15.30
N GLN A 55 -7.06 -11.29 15.88
CA GLN A 55 -6.06 -12.21 15.35
C GLN A 55 -6.41 -12.58 13.90
N LEU A 56 -5.41 -12.52 13.01
CA LEU A 56 -5.55 -13.08 11.67
C LEU A 56 -5.91 -14.56 11.81
N SER A 57 -6.98 -14.98 11.15
CA SER A 57 -7.40 -16.36 11.13
C SER A 57 -7.89 -16.67 9.73
N ARG A 58 -7.54 -17.87 9.24
CA ARG A 58 -8.10 -18.42 8.01
C ARG A 58 -9.62 -18.44 8.17
N ALA A 59 -10.30 -17.53 7.48
CA ALA A 59 -11.75 -17.47 7.54
C ALA A 59 -12.30 -18.66 6.74
N GLU A 60 -12.72 -19.70 7.45
CA GLU A 60 -13.68 -20.65 6.88
C GLU A 60 -15.02 -19.92 6.70
N GLY A 61 -15.16 -19.27 5.55
CA GLY A 61 -16.43 -18.99 4.89
C GLY A 61 -17.28 -17.81 5.36
N HIS A 62 -17.37 -17.47 6.65
CA HIS A 62 -18.36 -16.49 7.08
C HIS A 62 -17.89 -15.64 8.27
N ALA A 63 -18.18 -14.34 8.23
CA ALA A 63 -18.14 -13.51 9.43
C ALA A 63 -19.16 -14.04 10.47
N SER A 64 -19.01 -13.67 11.74
CA SER A 64 -19.89 -14.10 12.84
C SER A 64 -21.38 -13.78 12.61
N ASN A 65 -21.70 -12.96 11.62
CA ASN A 65 -23.05 -12.60 11.17
C ASN A 65 -23.53 -13.35 9.91
N GLY A 66 -22.79 -14.34 9.40
CA GLY A 66 -23.16 -15.10 8.20
C GLY A 66 -22.90 -14.39 6.87
N ALA A 67 -22.24 -13.22 6.85
CA ALA A 67 -21.79 -12.56 5.63
C ALA A 67 -20.45 -13.15 5.13
N GLU A 68 -20.28 -13.27 3.81
CA GLU A 68 -19.00 -13.64 3.19
C GLU A 68 -17.92 -12.62 3.60
N ARG A 69 -16.86 -13.07 4.26
CA ARG A 69 -15.76 -12.19 4.70
C ARG A 69 -14.95 -11.79 3.46
N ILE A 70 -15.05 -10.53 3.05
CA ILE A 70 -14.27 -10.00 1.93
C ILE A 70 -12.77 -10.02 2.31
N PRO A 71 -11.90 -10.68 1.52
CA PRO A 71 -10.46 -10.68 1.77
C PRO A 71 -9.90 -9.26 1.90
N GLU A 72 -9.03 -9.05 2.87
CA GLU A 72 -8.35 -7.77 3.07
C GLU A 72 -6.91 -7.83 2.55
N ARG A 73 -6.46 -6.71 1.97
CA ARG A 73 -5.06 -6.53 1.61
C ARG A 73 -4.21 -6.44 2.88
N LEU A 74 -3.02 -7.01 2.84
CA LEU A 74 -2.05 -7.01 3.95
C LEU A 74 -1.72 -5.60 4.47
N SER A 75 -1.78 -4.58 3.62
CA SER A 75 -1.59 -3.18 4.03
C SER A 75 -2.63 -2.69 5.05
N ALA A 76 -3.83 -3.27 5.03
CA ALA A 76 -4.90 -2.93 5.97
C ALA A 76 -4.75 -3.63 7.33
N SER A 77 -3.92 -4.66 7.43
CA SER A 77 -3.62 -5.36 8.69
C SER A 77 -3.01 -4.39 9.71
N ARG A 78 -3.12 -4.74 11.00
CA ARG A 78 -2.61 -3.94 12.13
C ARG A 78 -1.45 -4.63 12.83
N VAL A 79 -0.67 -3.87 13.57
CA VAL A 79 0.50 -4.36 14.32
C VAL A 79 0.27 -4.20 15.82
N ARG A 80 0.37 -5.29 16.57
CA ARG A 80 0.27 -5.27 18.03
C ARG A 80 1.54 -4.69 18.65
N LEU A 81 1.56 -3.37 18.81
CA LEU A 81 2.60 -2.65 19.57
C LEU A 81 2.25 -2.56 21.05
N SER A 82 3.27 -2.44 21.90
CA SER A 82 3.10 -2.13 23.33
C SER A 82 2.81 -0.64 23.54
N GLU A 83 2.19 -0.27 24.68
CA GLU A 83 1.89 1.14 24.99
C GLU A 83 3.11 2.07 24.90
N PRO A 84 4.30 1.72 25.43
CA PRO A 84 5.47 2.59 25.29
C PRO A 84 5.89 2.81 23.83
N GLU A 85 5.75 1.79 22.97
CA GLU A 85 6.05 1.90 21.53
C GLU A 85 5.02 2.77 20.82
N ILE A 86 3.74 2.65 21.18
CA ILE A 86 2.67 3.49 20.64
C ILE A 86 2.95 4.97 20.94
N ASP A 87 3.34 5.27 22.17
CA ASP A 87 3.68 6.63 22.61
C ASP A 87 4.94 7.14 21.91
N GLU A 88 6.02 6.34 21.86
CA GLU A 88 7.28 6.66 21.16
C GLU A 88 7.03 7.05 19.70
N TYR A 89 6.15 6.31 19.02
CA TYR A 89 5.83 6.53 17.61
C TYR A 89 4.64 7.47 17.39
N GLY A 90 4.05 8.06 18.43
CA GLY A 90 2.91 8.98 18.32
C GLY A 90 1.71 8.38 17.59
N PHE A 91 1.43 7.10 17.83
CA PHE A 91 0.23 6.41 17.39
C PHE A 91 -0.90 6.55 18.43
N SER A 92 -2.12 6.24 18.01
CA SER A 92 -3.27 6.23 18.92
C SER A 92 -3.21 5.04 19.88
N THR A 93 -3.53 5.25 21.15
CA THR A 93 -3.71 4.16 22.13
C THR A 93 -5.07 3.49 22.03
N ALA A 94 -6.02 4.07 21.28
CA ALA A 94 -7.37 3.53 21.14
C ALA A 94 -7.44 2.29 20.24
N VAL A 95 -6.55 2.20 19.25
CA VAL A 95 -6.52 1.10 18.26
C VAL A 95 -5.08 0.86 17.83
N TYR A 96 -4.73 -0.40 17.59
CA TYR A 96 -3.41 -0.76 17.03
C TYR A 96 -3.16 -0.10 15.66
N PRO A 97 -1.94 0.39 15.39
CA PRO A 97 -1.64 1.04 14.12
C PRO A 97 -1.66 0.06 12.95
N HIS A 98 -1.99 0.55 11.76
CA HIS A 98 -1.88 -0.22 10.51
C HIS A 98 -0.41 -0.58 10.21
N LEU A 99 -0.20 -1.74 9.59
CA LEU A 99 1.11 -2.21 9.16
C LEU A 99 1.80 -1.19 8.26
N MET A 100 1.08 -0.62 7.28
CA MET A 100 1.63 0.40 6.40
C MET A 100 2.21 1.58 7.19
N ASN A 101 1.44 2.13 8.13
CA ASN A 101 1.88 3.28 8.95
C ASN A 101 3.12 2.95 9.80
N VAL A 102 3.21 1.73 10.36
CA VAL A 102 4.39 1.30 11.13
C VAL A 102 5.62 1.20 10.22
N LEU A 103 5.47 0.60 9.04
CA LEU A 103 6.56 0.46 8.06
C LEU A 103 7.04 1.83 7.54
N GLU A 104 6.12 2.73 7.20
CA GLU A 104 6.42 4.05 6.69
C GLU A 104 7.03 4.95 7.77
N LYS A 105 6.43 5.02 8.95
CA LYS A 105 6.86 5.94 10.02
C LYS A 105 8.19 5.54 10.65
N LYS A 106 8.36 4.24 10.94
CA LYS A 106 9.56 3.76 11.65
C LYS A 106 10.71 3.45 10.68
N PHE A 107 10.42 3.19 9.41
CA PHE A 107 11.41 2.61 8.50
C PHE A 107 11.35 3.11 7.05
N SER A 108 10.51 4.10 6.73
CA SER A 108 10.44 4.76 5.41
C SER A 108 10.24 3.80 4.23
N VAL A 109 9.49 2.71 4.43
CA VAL A 109 9.24 1.68 3.43
C VAL A 109 7.76 1.30 3.38
N SER A 110 7.24 1.05 2.17
CA SER A 110 5.86 0.61 1.97
C SER A 110 5.78 -0.92 1.83
N VAL A 111 4.69 -1.53 2.27
CA VAL A 111 4.44 -2.96 2.02
C VAL A 111 4.23 -3.25 0.53
N ASP A 112 3.66 -2.30 -0.22
CA ASP A 112 3.38 -2.46 -1.65
C ASP A 112 4.65 -2.55 -2.50
N ALA A 113 5.76 -1.99 -2.00
CA ALA A 113 7.05 -2.02 -2.66
C ALA A 113 7.85 -3.33 -2.40
N ARG A 114 7.35 -4.21 -1.52
CA ARG A 114 8.05 -5.43 -1.09
C ARG A 114 7.78 -6.61 -2.02
N VAL A 115 8.66 -7.61 -1.96
CA VAL A 115 8.69 -8.81 -2.78
C VAL A 115 8.23 -10.00 -1.94
N PRO A 116 7.17 -10.73 -2.34
CA PRO A 116 6.69 -11.88 -1.60
C PRO A 116 7.57 -13.11 -1.88
N VAL A 117 8.12 -13.70 -0.83
CA VAL A 117 9.00 -14.88 -0.89
C VAL A 117 8.54 -15.93 0.12
N LEU A 118 8.39 -17.18 -0.29
CA LEU A 118 8.11 -18.30 0.60
C LEU A 118 9.33 -18.60 1.48
N ALA A 119 9.09 -18.66 2.79
CA ALA A 119 10.06 -19.13 3.76
C ALA A 119 9.77 -20.60 4.08
N ILE A 120 10.58 -21.48 3.49
CA ILE A 120 10.39 -22.94 3.51
C ILE A 120 11.31 -23.69 4.49
N GLY A 121 12.26 -22.99 5.10
CA GLY A 121 13.32 -23.60 5.90
C GLY A 121 13.80 -22.64 6.98
N SER A 122 15.11 -22.57 7.23
CA SER A 122 15.65 -21.75 8.31
C SER A 122 15.36 -20.25 8.18
N ASN A 123 15.12 -19.73 6.97
CA ASN A 123 14.71 -18.32 6.78
C ASN A 123 13.34 -18.01 7.40
N ALA A 124 12.50 -19.00 7.70
CA ALA A 124 11.24 -18.77 8.41
C ALA A 124 11.46 -18.50 9.91
N ALA A 125 12.62 -18.87 10.46
CA ALA A 125 12.95 -18.62 11.86
C ALA A 125 13.53 -17.20 12.06
N PRO A 126 12.94 -16.36 12.93
CA PRO A 126 13.47 -15.03 13.22
C PRO A 126 14.92 -15.06 13.74
N SER A 127 15.31 -16.09 14.50
CA SER A 127 16.69 -16.26 14.99
C SER A 127 17.70 -16.38 13.85
N GLN A 128 17.36 -17.12 12.79
CA GLN A 128 18.21 -17.27 11.63
C GLN A 128 18.32 -15.95 10.83
N LEU A 129 17.20 -15.25 10.66
CA LEU A 129 17.20 -13.95 9.98
C LEU A 129 18.05 -12.94 10.74
N ARG A 130 17.92 -12.86 12.07
CA ARG A 130 18.78 -12.02 12.92
C ARG A 130 20.27 -12.34 12.74
N SER A 131 20.62 -13.63 12.62
CA SER A 131 22.00 -14.00 12.33
C SER A 131 22.47 -13.63 10.93
N LYS A 132 21.62 -13.75 9.90
CA LYS A 132 21.96 -13.33 8.53
C LYS A 132 22.14 -11.82 8.45
N PHE A 133 21.28 -11.06 9.11
CA PHE A 133 21.27 -9.60 9.11
C PHE A 133 22.01 -8.97 10.30
N HIS A 134 22.85 -9.73 11.01
CA HIS A 134 23.55 -9.24 12.20
C HIS A 134 24.44 -8.02 11.92
N SER A 135 25.07 -7.98 10.74
CA SER A 135 25.89 -6.84 10.30
C SER A 135 25.07 -5.62 9.86
N THR A 136 23.78 -5.80 9.60
CA THR A 136 22.82 -4.76 9.18
C THR A 136 21.47 -4.88 9.89
N PRO A 137 21.40 -4.80 11.24
CA PRO A 137 20.17 -5.06 11.98
C PRO A 137 19.05 -4.07 11.65
N SER A 138 19.40 -2.82 11.33
CA SER A 138 18.43 -1.79 10.91
C SER A 138 17.72 -2.12 9.60
N ALA A 139 18.27 -3.05 8.82
CA ALA A 139 17.62 -3.58 7.63
C ALA A 139 16.64 -4.72 7.94
N LEU A 140 16.66 -5.32 9.15
CA LEU A 140 15.79 -6.45 9.47
C LEU A 140 14.40 -5.99 9.92
N LEU A 141 13.51 -5.89 8.93
CA LEU A 141 12.09 -5.66 9.13
C LEU A 141 11.29 -6.36 8.05
N ILE A 142 10.69 -7.49 8.40
CA ILE A 142 10.07 -8.39 7.43
C ILE A 142 8.66 -8.74 7.91
N PRO A 143 7.59 -8.25 7.25
CA PRO A 143 6.27 -8.84 7.39
C PRO A 143 6.33 -10.30 6.96
N SER A 144 5.99 -11.21 7.86
CA SER A 144 6.02 -12.65 7.68
C SER A 144 4.62 -13.18 7.97
N VAL A 145 3.86 -13.46 6.92
CA VAL A 145 2.44 -13.79 6.98
C VAL A 145 2.26 -15.28 6.75
N LEU A 146 1.53 -15.96 7.63
CA LEU A 146 1.19 -17.36 7.41
C LEU A 146 0.33 -17.49 6.15
N ALA A 147 0.56 -18.56 5.40
CA ALA A 147 -0.10 -18.85 4.15
C ALA A 147 -0.34 -20.35 4.01
N THR A 148 -1.50 -20.71 3.49
CA THR A 148 -1.75 -22.06 2.99
C THR A 148 -1.21 -22.13 1.57
N VAL A 149 -0.34 -23.10 1.32
CA VAL A 149 0.29 -23.32 0.01
C VAL A 149 -0.10 -24.71 -0.50
N GLU A 150 -0.79 -24.75 -1.62
CA GLU A 150 -1.25 -25.96 -2.29
C GLU A 150 -0.36 -26.26 -3.50
N GLY A 151 -0.16 -27.54 -3.82
CA GLY A 151 0.55 -27.99 -5.03
C GLY A 151 2.06 -28.19 -4.87
N ILE A 152 2.59 -28.00 -3.66
CA ILE A 152 4.00 -28.28 -3.32
C ILE A 152 4.12 -29.03 -1.99
N ALA A 153 5.25 -29.71 -1.82
CA ALA A 153 5.69 -30.26 -0.54
C ALA A 153 7.07 -29.73 -0.18
N VAL A 154 7.34 -29.55 1.11
CA VAL A 154 8.67 -29.20 1.61
C VAL A 154 9.42 -30.49 1.96
N THR A 155 10.61 -30.65 1.39
CA THR A 155 11.46 -31.83 1.54
C THR A 155 12.87 -31.43 1.93
N TYR A 156 13.74 -32.41 2.18
CA TYR A 156 15.15 -32.17 2.47
C TYR A 156 16.01 -32.22 1.22
N CYS A 157 17.01 -31.34 1.15
CA CYS A 157 18.02 -31.34 0.10
C CYS A 157 18.93 -32.57 0.19
N SER A 158 19.51 -32.98 -0.93
CA SER A 158 20.53 -34.03 -1.02
C SER A 158 21.96 -33.54 -0.66
N PHE A 159 22.08 -32.44 0.10
CA PHE A 159 23.36 -31.88 0.54
C PHE A 159 23.26 -31.35 1.96
N VAL A 160 24.40 -31.03 2.59
CA VAL A 160 24.43 -30.38 3.91
C VAL A 160 24.84 -28.92 3.85
N ALA A 161 24.28 -28.09 4.72
CA ALA A 161 24.71 -26.71 4.94
C ALA A 161 26.10 -26.69 5.59
N PHE A 162 26.77 -25.52 5.58
CA PHE A 162 28.12 -25.40 6.16
C PHE A 162 28.18 -25.72 7.66
N TYR A 163 27.06 -25.60 8.37
CA TYR A 163 26.92 -25.93 9.78
C TYR A 163 26.47 -27.37 10.04
N GLY A 164 26.33 -28.20 8.99
CA GLY A 164 26.13 -29.66 9.11
C GLY A 164 24.67 -30.13 9.09
N SER A 165 23.68 -29.24 9.05
CA SER A 165 22.28 -29.63 8.86
C SER A 165 21.98 -30.00 7.41
N VAL A 166 20.98 -30.85 7.19
CA VAL A 166 20.37 -31.04 5.86
C VAL A 166 19.29 -29.96 5.64
N PRO A 167 19.47 -28.99 4.74
CA PRO A 167 18.51 -27.91 4.56
C PRO A 167 17.27 -28.37 3.78
N ALA A 168 16.26 -27.51 3.72
CA ALA A 168 14.99 -27.75 3.04
C ALA A 168 15.00 -27.28 1.58
N THR A 169 14.24 -27.97 0.74
CA THR A 169 13.82 -27.49 -0.58
C THR A 169 12.34 -27.81 -0.79
N ILE A 170 11.81 -27.48 -1.97
CA ILE A 170 10.44 -27.78 -2.36
C ILE A 170 10.40 -28.60 -3.65
N ILE A 171 9.37 -29.43 -3.76
CA ILE A 171 9.05 -30.22 -4.94
C ILE A 171 7.59 -29.98 -5.33
N ARG A 172 7.25 -30.25 -6.59
CA ARG A 172 5.84 -30.31 -7.01
C ARG A 172 5.15 -31.48 -6.32
N ASP A 173 3.98 -31.21 -5.78
CA ASP A 173 3.12 -32.22 -5.19
C ASP A 173 1.66 -31.74 -5.26
N PRO A 174 0.95 -32.02 -6.38
CA PRO A 174 -0.41 -31.51 -6.62
C PRO A 174 -1.43 -31.86 -5.54
N GLY A 175 -1.20 -32.93 -4.77
CA GLY A 175 -2.09 -33.38 -3.69
C GLY A 175 -1.75 -32.79 -2.33
N SER A 176 -0.64 -32.06 -2.21
CA SER A 176 -0.15 -31.53 -0.94
C SER A 176 -0.71 -30.14 -0.64
N THR A 177 -0.98 -29.91 0.64
CA THR A 177 -1.30 -28.60 1.21
C THR A 177 -0.47 -28.43 2.46
N VAL A 178 0.34 -27.38 2.51
CA VAL A 178 1.24 -27.09 3.63
C VAL A 178 1.05 -25.66 4.12
N GLN A 179 1.19 -25.43 5.42
CA GLN A 179 1.21 -24.08 5.99
C GLN A 179 2.64 -23.55 6.02
N LEU A 180 2.90 -22.45 5.33
CA LEU A 180 4.21 -21.79 5.26
C LEU A 180 4.09 -20.31 5.61
N ALA A 181 5.22 -19.61 5.72
CA ALA A 181 5.22 -18.16 5.80
C ALA A 181 5.59 -17.53 4.45
N VAL A 182 4.85 -16.49 4.05
CA VAL A 182 5.23 -15.57 2.98
C VAL A 182 5.88 -14.35 3.63
N GLN A 183 7.16 -14.15 3.34
CA GLN A 183 7.95 -13.01 3.79
C GLN A 183 7.96 -11.91 2.72
N LEU A 184 7.64 -10.68 3.12
CA LEU A 184 7.60 -9.52 2.24
C LEU A 184 8.93 -8.77 2.38
N LEU A 185 9.85 -9.03 1.46
CA LEU A 185 11.22 -8.52 1.51
C LEU A 185 11.35 -7.19 0.76
N ASP A 186 12.12 -6.25 1.29
CA ASP A 186 12.61 -5.13 0.48
C ASP A 186 13.74 -5.57 -0.47
N GLN A 187 14.18 -4.65 -1.33
CA GLN A 187 15.20 -4.96 -2.33
C GLN A 187 16.57 -5.29 -1.73
N ARG A 188 16.93 -4.70 -0.58
CA ARG A 188 18.21 -4.97 0.10
C ARG A 188 18.16 -6.34 0.77
N GLN A 189 17.09 -6.62 1.50
CA GLN A 189 16.84 -7.93 2.13
C GLN A 189 16.86 -9.05 1.10
N LEU A 190 16.20 -8.86 -0.05
CA LEU A 190 16.19 -9.84 -1.13
C LEU A 190 17.59 -10.09 -1.70
N ALA A 191 18.39 -9.03 -1.90
CA ALA A 191 19.76 -9.16 -2.40
C ALA A 191 20.66 -9.93 -1.42
N GLU A 192 20.54 -9.68 -0.12
CA GLU A 192 21.26 -10.43 0.92
C GLU A 192 20.84 -11.90 0.96
N LEU A 193 19.54 -12.20 0.80
CA LEU A 193 19.08 -13.58 0.67
C LEU A 193 19.64 -14.22 -0.60
N ASP A 194 19.51 -13.59 -1.77
CA ASP A 194 20.03 -14.09 -3.05
C ASP A 194 21.54 -14.41 -2.94
N ALA A 195 22.32 -13.53 -2.29
CA ALA A 195 23.75 -13.75 -2.05
C ALA A 195 24.02 -14.93 -1.09
N SER A 196 23.21 -15.10 -0.04
CA SER A 196 23.37 -16.18 0.93
C SER A 196 22.95 -17.57 0.41
N GLU A 197 22.02 -17.61 -0.54
CA GLU A 197 21.48 -18.86 -1.10
C GLU A 197 22.25 -19.33 -2.34
N SER A 198 22.94 -18.42 -3.04
CA SER A 198 23.80 -18.73 -4.18
C SER A 198 25.12 -19.43 -3.76
N PRO A 199 25.63 -20.42 -4.51
CA PRO A 199 25.07 -21.00 -5.72
C PRO A 199 24.19 -22.24 -5.46
N SER A 200 23.85 -22.53 -4.20
CA SER A 200 23.19 -23.80 -3.83
C SER A 200 21.68 -23.82 -4.16
N TYR A 201 21.08 -22.64 -4.31
CA TYR A 201 19.70 -22.46 -4.72
C TYR A 201 19.58 -21.46 -5.87
N ARG A 202 18.44 -21.52 -6.55
CA ARG A 202 17.95 -20.49 -7.47
C ARG A 202 16.65 -19.92 -6.92
N ARG A 203 16.40 -18.63 -7.16
CA ARG A 203 15.11 -18.02 -6.85
C ARG A 203 14.19 -18.19 -8.05
N VAL A 204 13.06 -18.85 -7.89
CA VAL A 204 12.10 -19.09 -8.98
C VAL A 204 10.77 -18.40 -8.66
N TRP A 205 9.95 -18.16 -9.69
CA TRP A 205 8.59 -17.65 -9.53
C TRP A 205 7.60 -18.81 -9.62
N LEU A 206 6.76 -18.96 -8.59
CA LEU A 206 5.72 -19.98 -8.50
C LEU A 206 4.35 -19.34 -8.72
N ASP A 207 3.65 -19.75 -9.78
CA ASP A 207 2.29 -19.35 -10.11
C ASP A 207 1.48 -20.54 -10.67
N GLU A 208 2.04 -21.28 -11.63
CA GLU A 208 1.35 -22.41 -12.25
C GLU A 208 1.36 -23.67 -11.38
N GLY A 209 0.16 -24.18 -11.09
CA GLY A 209 -0.03 -25.39 -10.28
C GLY A 209 0.28 -25.19 -8.79
N VAL A 210 0.52 -23.95 -8.35
CA VAL A 210 0.79 -23.60 -6.95
C VAL A 210 -0.17 -22.49 -6.53
N ARG A 211 -0.98 -22.74 -5.49
CA ARG A 211 -1.91 -21.74 -4.96
C ARG A 211 -1.45 -21.29 -3.58
N VAL A 212 -1.35 -19.98 -3.39
CA VAL A 212 -0.89 -19.36 -2.14
C VAL A 212 -1.99 -18.46 -1.59
N THR A 213 -2.54 -18.84 -0.44
CA THR A 213 -3.59 -18.08 0.25
C THR A 213 -3.06 -17.59 1.61
N LEU A 214 -2.90 -16.27 1.75
CA LEU A 214 -2.48 -15.65 3.00
C LEU A 214 -3.54 -15.81 4.10
N GLU A 215 -3.15 -15.71 5.36
CA GLU A 215 -4.05 -15.71 6.52
C GLU A 215 -5.06 -14.54 6.50
N THR A 216 -4.78 -13.49 5.73
CA THR A 216 -5.72 -12.38 5.44
C THR A 216 -6.89 -12.79 4.51
N GLY A 217 -6.84 -14.00 3.95
CA GLY A 217 -7.75 -14.50 2.91
C GLY A 217 -7.33 -14.10 1.49
N GLU A 218 -6.24 -13.34 1.33
CA GLU A 218 -5.75 -12.91 0.03
C GLU A 218 -5.08 -14.06 -0.73
N VAL A 219 -5.51 -14.30 -1.96
CA VAL A 219 -4.86 -15.26 -2.87
C VAL A 219 -3.88 -14.52 -3.79
N LEU A 220 -2.60 -14.84 -3.64
CA LEU A 220 -1.54 -14.23 -4.43
C LEU A 220 -1.50 -14.84 -5.85
N PRO A 221 -1.29 -14.03 -6.90
CA PRO A 221 -1.06 -14.52 -8.27
C PRO A 221 0.16 -15.42 -8.43
N GLY A 222 1.11 -15.29 -7.51
CA GLY A 222 2.30 -16.09 -7.43
C GLY A 222 3.22 -15.57 -6.33
N VAL A 223 4.30 -16.30 -6.10
CA VAL A 223 5.26 -16.03 -5.02
C VAL A 223 6.66 -16.47 -5.46
N TYR A 224 7.71 -15.83 -4.95
CA TYR A 224 9.06 -16.34 -5.14
C TYR A 224 9.38 -17.46 -4.15
N ALA A 225 10.21 -18.41 -4.55
CA ALA A 225 10.77 -19.43 -3.65
C ALA A 225 12.21 -19.75 -4.03
N TYR A 226 12.99 -20.29 -3.08
CA TYR A 226 14.34 -20.80 -3.34
C TYR A 226 14.29 -22.32 -3.53
N VAL A 227 14.76 -22.80 -4.68
CA VAL A 227 14.78 -24.23 -5.05
C VAL A 227 16.22 -24.69 -5.22
N ALA A 228 16.54 -25.86 -4.67
CA ALA A 228 17.90 -26.39 -4.57
C ALA A 228 18.40 -26.99 -5.89
N ASP A 229 19.67 -26.75 -6.21
CA ASP A 229 20.34 -27.23 -7.43
C ASP A 229 20.67 -28.72 -7.46
N ARG A 230 20.79 -29.33 -6.29
CA ARG A 230 21.33 -30.69 -6.16
C ARG A 230 20.27 -31.76 -5.97
N GLY A 231 18.99 -31.39 -6.06
CA GLY A 231 17.86 -32.25 -5.86
C GLY A 231 17.49 -32.44 -4.38
N TYR A 232 16.75 -33.50 -4.09
CA TYR A 232 16.09 -33.75 -2.80
C TYR A 232 16.26 -35.20 -2.34
N LEU A 233 15.88 -35.48 -1.09
CA LEU A 233 15.92 -36.82 -0.51
C LEU A 233 14.54 -37.50 -0.57
N ALA A 234 14.53 -38.78 -0.95
CA ALA A 234 13.37 -39.65 -1.04
C ALA A 234 13.74 -41.08 -0.63
N ASP A 235 12.79 -41.85 -0.13
CA ASP A 235 12.93 -43.29 0.11
C ASP A 235 12.06 -44.04 -0.90
N GLY A 236 12.69 -44.75 -1.84
CA GLY A 236 12.00 -45.22 -3.04
C GLY A 236 11.37 -44.06 -3.82
N ASP A 237 10.07 -44.13 -4.06
CA ASP A 237 9.33 -43.05 -4.75
C ASP A 237 8.71 -42.03 -3.77
N GLU A 238 8.89 -42.21 -2.46
CA GLU A 238 8.31 -41.34 -1.44
C GLU A 238 9.29 -40.25 -0.99
N PRO A 239 9.01 -38.95 -1.21
CA PRO A 239 9.87 -37.87 -0.76
C PRO A 239 9.97 -37.81 0.77
N LEU A 240 11.18 -37.61 1.31
CA LEU A 240 11.39 -37.39 2.74
C LEU A 240 10.94 -35.97 3.10
N ARG A 241 9.67 -35.85 3.50
CA ARG A 241 9.02 -34.57 3.81
C ARG A 241 9.58 -33.97 5.11
N MET A 242 9.85 -32.67 5.09
CA MET A 242 10.25 -31.93 6.29
C MET A 242 9.03 -31.65 7.16
N ARG A 243 9.15 -31.87 8.48
CA ARG A 243 8.13 -31.44 9.42
C ARG A 243 8.12 -29.92 9.51
N VAL A 244 7.02 -29.33 9.03
CA VAL A 244 6.75 -27.90 9.13
C VAL A 244 5.85 -27.65 10.35
N PRO A 245 6.09 -26.59 11.15
CA PRO A 245 5.20 -26.24 12.26
C PRO A 245 3.74 -26.05 11.81
N GLY A 246 2.81 -26.73 12.48
CA GLY A 246 1.37 -26.68 12.16
C GLY A 246 0.89 -27.71 11.13
N ASP A 247 1.79 -28.47 10.51
CA ASP A 247 1.44 -29.55 9.60
C ASP A 247 1.09 -30.85 10.36
N ALA A 248 0.05 -31.55 9.91
CA ALA A 248 -0.41 -32.83 10.43
C ALA A 248 0.11 -34.02 9.59
N ALA A 249 1.04 -33.80 8.65
CA ALA A 249 1.61 -34.84 7.81
C ALA A 249 2.17 -36.01 8.65
N ASN A 250 1.48 -37.15 8.58
CA ASN A 250 1.78 -38.36 9.37
C ASN A 250 3.19 -38.94 9.09
N ASN A 251 3.83 -38.57 7.97
CA ASN A 251 5.13 -39.09 7.52
C ASN A 251 6.20 -37.99 7.36
N ALA A 252 6.16 -36.92 8.15
CA ALA A 252 7.17 -35.85 8.10
C ALA A 252 8.26 -36.01 9.15
N PHE A 253 9.51 -35.70 8.81
CA PHE A 253 10.70 -35.85 9.65
C PHE A 253 11.16 -34.50 10.20
N ASP A 254 11.46 -34.42 11.49
CA ASP A 254 12.39 -33.39 11.97
C ASP A 254 13.84 -33.78 11.64
N GLN A 255 14.78 -32.86 11.88
CA GLN A 255 16.16 -33.07 11.46
C GLN A 255 16.83 -34.28 12.12
N ARG A 256 16.51 -34.55 13.39
CA ARG A 256 17.08 -35.70 14.10
C ARG A 256 16.52 -36.99 13.52
N GLN A 257 15.21 -37.06 13.34
CA GLN A 257 14.53 -38.21 12.77
C GLN A 257 14.99 -38.50 11.34
N LEU A 258 15.20 -37.45 10.52
CA LEU A 258 15.75 -37.60 9.17
C LEU A 258 17.13 -38.25 9.22
N ILE A 259 18.04 -37.72 10.04
CA ILE A 259 19.40 -38.24 10.11
C ILE A 259 19.40 -39.67 10.67
N GLU A 260 18.59 -39.96 11.68
CA GLU A 260 18.40 -41.32 12.19
C GLU A 260 17.91 -42.30 11.11
N HIS A 261 16.98 -41.87 10.25
CA HIS A 261 16.51 -42.63 9.10
C HIS A 261 17.64 -42.89 8.09
N LEU A 262 18.36 -41.84 7.68
CA LEU A 262 19.49 -41.94 6.73
C LEU A 262 20.61 -42.86 7.25
N LEU A 263 20.86 -42.86 8.57
CA LEU A 263 21.89 -43.69 9.20
C LEU A 263 21.48 -45.16 9.38
N GLN A 264 20.26 -45.55 8.98
CA GLN A 264 19.90 -46.96 8.82
C GLN A 264 20.68 -47.61 7.66
N ASP A 265 21.03 -46.83 6.63
CA ASP A 265 21.95 -47.30 5.59
C ASP A 265 23.37 -47.50 6.15
N GLU A 266 23.91 -48.70 5.96
CA GLU A 266 25.23 -49.03 6.48
C GLU A 266 26.35 -48.23 5.79
N GLY A 267 26.17 -47.88 4.52
CA GLY A 267 27.14 -47.10 3.75
C GLY A 267 27.32 -45.71 4.33
N LEU A 268 26.22 -45.00 4.54
CA LEU A 268 26.16 -43.69 5.17
C LEU A 268 26.64 -43.76 6.62
N ARG A 269 26.19 -44.74 7.40
CA ARG A 269 26.61 -44.91 8.81
C ARG A 269 28.12 -45.10 8.98
N ARG A 270 28.77 -45.83 8.07
CA ARG A 270 30.24 -46.00 8.10
C ARG A 270 30.99 -44.72 7.75
N GLN A 271 30.46 -43.91 6.83
CA GLN A 271 31.13 -42.69 6.34
C GLN A 271 30.85 -41.45 7.21
N LEU A 272 29.65 -41.35 7.76
CA LEU A 272 29.10 -40.13 8.36
C LEU A 272 28.98 -40.21 9.89
N GLY A 273 29.14 -41.39 10.48
CA GLY A 273 29.04 -41.62 11.92
C GLY A 273 27.76 -42.36 12.30
N ARG A 274 27.66 -42.75 13.58
CA ARG A 274 26.58 -43.60 14.10
C ARG A 274 25.44 -42.85 14.76
N THR A 275 25.60 -41.55 15.01
CA THR A 275 24.60 -40.73 15.68
C THR A 275 24.37 -39.44 14.91
N PRO A 276 23.23 -38.76 15.09
CA PRO A 276 22.97 -37.46 14.47
C PRO A 276 24.03 -36.41 14.79
N GLU A 277 24.58 -36.41 16.00
CA GLU A 277 25.67 -35.50 16.41
C GLU A 277 26.95 -35.79 15.63
N ALA A 278 27.28 -37.08 15.43
CA ALA A 278 28.44 -37.47 14.64
C ALA A 278 28.28 -37.07 13.17
N PHE A 279 27.07 -37.22 12.61
CA PHE A 279 26.74 -36.75 11.26
C PHE A 279 26.93 -35.24 11.12
N VAL A 280 26.38 -34.45 12.07
CA VAL A 280 26.52 -32.99 12.07
C VAL A 280 27.98 -32.58 12.20
N ALA A 281 28.73 -33.19 13.12
CA ALA A 281 30.16 -32.93 13.29
C ALA A 281 30.96 -33.28 12.02
N ALA A 282 30.59 -34.37 11.33
CA ALA A 282 31.18 -34.74 10.04
C ALA A 282 30.88 -33.70 8.96
N GLY A 283 29.67 -33.14 8.93
CA GLY A 283 29.28 -32.07 7.98
C GLY A 283 29.97 -30.74 8.26
N GLN A 284 30.19 -30.40 9.53
CA GLN A 284 30.95 -29.21 9.95
C GLN A 284 32.44 -29.33 9.63
N ALA A 285 33.00 -30.53 9.77
CA ALA A 285 34.40 -30.80 9.43
C ALA A 285 34.64 -30.84 7.92
N ASP A 286 33.75 -31.46 7.15
CA ASP A 286 33.88 -31.59 5.70
C ASP A 286 32.50 -31.71 5.01
N LYS A 287 31.90 -30.55 4.72
CA LYS A 287 30.64 -30.42 3.97
C LYS A 287 30.67 -31.19 2.64
N ALA A 288 31.80 -31.14 1.92
CA ALA A 288 31.89 -31.70 0.57
C ALA A 288 31.83 -33.23 0.62
N ARG A 289 32.55 -33.85 1.57
CA ARG A 289 32.51 -35.29 1.80
C ARG A 289 31.11 -35.77 2.16
N VAL A 290 30.43 -35.11 3.10
CA VAL A 290 29.08 -35.52 3.53
C VAL A 290 28.06 -35.34 2.40
N THR A 291 28.12 -34.22 1.67
CA THR A 291 27.27 -33.99 0.51
C THR A 291 27.47 -35.08 -0.55
N LYS A 292 28.73 -35.43 -0.86
CA LYS A 292 29.02 -36.49 -1.84
C LYS A 292 28.47 -37.85 -1.39
N ALA A 293 28.55 -38.17 -0.10
CA ALA A 293 28.00 -39.41 0.44
C ALA A 293 26.46 -39.45 0.32
N LEU A 294 25.78 -38.35 0.66
CA LEU A 294 24.32 -38.25 0.49
C LEU A 294 23.91 -38.40 -0.98
N GLN A 295 24.58 -37.70 -1.89
CA GLN A 295 24.28 -37.76 -3.32
C GLN A 295 24.55 -39.13 -3.96
N ALA A 296 25.48 -39.91 -3.39
CA ALA A 296 25.79 -41.26 -3.85
C ALA A 296 24.88 -42.33 -3.22
N SER A 297 24.04 -41.96 -2.25
CA SER A 297 23.11 -42.87 -1.59
C SER A 297 21.85 -43.11 -2.43
N GLU A 298 21.14 -44.20 -2.13
CA GLU A 298 19.85 -44.51 -2.75
C GLU A 298 18.75 -43.48 -2.42
N PHE A 299 18.96 -42.63 -1.41
CA PHE A 299 18.01 -41.61 -1.01
C PHE A 299 18.01 -40.39 -1.93
N SER A 300 19.06 -40.16 -2.73
CA SER A 300 19.18 -38.93 -3.52
C SER A 300 18.34 -38.99 -4.80
N ARG A 301 17.56 -37.95 -5.06
CA ARG A 301 16.87 -37.68 -6.34
C ARG A 301 17.40 -36.38 -6.90
N VAL A 302 17.70 -36.33 -8.19
CA VAL A 302 18.31 -35.16 -8.86
C VAL A 302 17.27 -34.37 -9.66
N ASP A 303 16.21 -35.04 -10.06
CA ASP A 303 15.09 -34.52 -10.83
C ASP A 303 14.18 -33.63 -9.97
N ASN A 304 14.30 -32.30 -10.08
CA ASN A 304 13.33 -31.39 -9.47
C ASN A 304 12.80 -30.43 -10.53
N GLU A 305 11.55 -30.66 -10.98
CA GLU A 305 10.90 -29.82 -12.00
C GLU A 305 10.86 -28.33 -11.63
N LEU A 306 10.75 -28.01 -10.33
CA LEU A 306 10.75 -26.61 -9.87
C LEU A 306 12.11 -25.93 -10.04
N PHE A 307 13.20 -26.71 -10.13
CA PHE A 307 14.55 -26.19 -10.33
C PHE A 307 14.82 -25.80 -11.79
N GLU A 308 14.08 -26.40 -12.73
CA GLU A 308 14.14 -26.10 -14.16
C GLU A 308 13.43 -24.79 -14.52
N LEU A 309 12.67 -24.21 -13.59
CA LEU A 309 12.11 -22.87 -13.75
C LEU A 309 13.20 -21.81 -13.89
N GLU A 310 12.89 -20.72 -14.59
CA GLU A 310 13.83 -19.63 -14.82
C GLU A 310 14.38 -19.07 -13.50
N ASN A 311 15.71 -18.93 -13.43
CA ASN A 311 16.35 -18.27 -12.29
C ASN A 311 16.07 -16.76 -12.31
N GLN A 312 15.34 -16.29 -11.32
CA GLN A 312 14.90 -14.91 -11.15
C GLN A 312 15.90 -14.06 -10.34
N MET A 313 17.02 -14.63 -9.88
CA MET A 313 18.09 -13.87 -9.21
C MET A 313 18.68 -12.81 -10.17
N GLY A 314 18.76 -11.56 -9.71
CA GLY A 314 19.26 -10.44 -10.52
C GLY A 314 18.28 -9.88 -11.57
N LEU A 315 17.11 -10.50 -11.77
CA LEU A 315 16.08 -10.00 -12.69
C LEU A 315 15.13 -8.99 -11.99
N PRO A 316 14.41 -8.15 -12.76
CA PRO A 316 13.36 -7.28 -12.21
C PRO A 316 12.32 -8.09 -11.40
N VAL A 317 11.97 -7.57 -10.22
CA VAL A 317 11.13 -8.29 -9.26
C VAL A 317 9.66 -7.89 -9.34
N LYS A 318 8.79 -8.89 -9.18
CA LYS A 318 7.34 -8.68 -9.00
C LYS A 318 7.09 -8.25 -7.55
N ARG A 319 6.47 -7.08 -7.37
CA ARG A 319 6.20 -6.47 -6.05
C ARG A 319 4.76 -6.66 -5.63
N TYR A 320 4.52 -6.83 -4.34
CA TYR A 320 3.22 -7.10 -3.74
C TYR A 320 2.11 -6.13 -4.19
N GLY A 321 2.39 -4.82 -4.23
CA GLY A 321 1.41 -3.82 -4.67
C GLY A 321 1.05 -3.89 -6.16
N ALA A 322 1.87 -4.54 -6.98
CA ALA A 322 1.60 -4.78 -8.40
C ALA A 322 0.89 -6.13 -8.65
N LEU A 323 0.84 -7.01 -7.64
CA LEU A 323 0.15 -8.30 -7.73
C LEU A 323 -1.34 -8.13 -7.44
N MET A 324 -2.15 -8.33 -8.47
CA MET A 324 -3.61 -8.23 -8.42
C MET A 324 -4.21 -9.55 -7.91
N PRO A 325 -4.90 -9.60 -6.75
CA PRO A 325 -5.37 -10.86 -6.18
C PRO A 325 -6.30 -11.62 -7.13
N ILE A 326 -6.14 -12.95 -7.22
CA ILE A 326 -6.91 -13.78 -8.15
C ILE A 326 -8.40 -13.83 -7.73
N GLU A 327 -8.65 -14.00 -6.43
CA GLU A 327 -10.00 -14.34 -5.91
C GLU A 327 -10.75 -13.20 -5.25
N GLN A 328 -10.21 -11.97 -5.21
CA GLN A 328 -11.06 -10.80 -4.96
C GLN A 328 -12.00 -10.67 -6.17
N LYS A 329 -13.15 -11.34 -6.08
CA LYS A 329 -14.20 -11.30 -7.10
C LYS A 329 -14.68 -9.86 -7.21
N VAL A 330 -14.53 -9.30 -8.41
CA VAL A 330 -15.24 -8.09 -8.78
C VAL A 330 -16.74 -8.45 -8.72
N PRO A 331 -17.55 -7.76 -7.92
CA PRO A 331 -18.97 -8.08 -7.80
C PRO A 331 -19.62 -8.10 -9.17
N ASN A 332 -20.34 -9.18 -9.49
CA ASN A 332 -21.14 -9.27 -10.71
C ASN A 332 -22.51 -8.59 -10.56
N VAL A 333 -22.58 -7.62 -9.63
CA VAL A 333 -23.81 -6.87 -9.33
C VAL A 333 -23.95 -5.77 -10.37
N THR A 334 -25.02 -5.84 -11.14
CA THR A 334 -25.36 -4.82 -12.14
C THR A 334 -26.26 -3.77 -11.50
N GLU A 335 -25.64 -2.82 -10.82
CA GLU A 335 -26.30 -1.59 -10.36
C GLU A 335 -26.29 -0.55 -11.51
N PRO A 336 -27.44 0.06 -11.87
CA PRO A 336 -27.47 1.09 -12.91
C PRO A 336 -26.52 2.26 -12.60
N GLY A 337 -25.63 2.58 -13.53
CA GLY A 337 -24.67 3.67 -13.37
C GLY A 337 -23.53 3.36 -12.38
N VAL A 338 -23.32 2.10 -12.02
CA VAL A 338 -22.20 1.66 -11.18
C VAL A 338 -21.37 0.63 -11.94
N SER A 339 -20.06 0.69 -11.78
CA SER A 339 -19.13 -0.34 -12.23
C SER A 339 -18.13 -0.63 -11.13
N TYR A 340 -17.65 -1.87 -11.12
CA TYR A 340 -16.60 -2.32 -10.23
C TYR A 340 -15.35 -2.65 -11.05
N GLY A 341 -14.19 -2.58 -10.41
CA GLY A 341 -12.91 -2.99 -10.98
C GLY A 341 -11.87 -3.15 -9.88
N ARG A 342 -10.68 -3.63 -10.22
CA ARG A 342 -9.53 -3.69 -9.33
C ARG A 342 -8.72 -2.41 -9.41
N CYS A 343 -8.32 -1.91 -8.25
CA CYS A 343 -7.61 -0.65 -8.09
C CYS A 343 -6.14 -0.81 -8.47
N LYS A 344 -5.70 -0.02 -9.45
CA LYS A 344 -4.28 0.15 -9.81
C LYS A 344 -3.86 1.59 -9.58
N GLY A 345 -2.57 1.83 -9.36
CA GLY A 345 -2.04 3.20 -9.33
C GLY A 345 -2.01 3.81 -10.73
N THR A 346 -2.38 5.09 -10.85
CA THR A 346 -2.11 5.85 -12.09
C THR A 346 -0.61 5.98 -12.35
N PRO A 347 -0.16 6.01 -13.61
CA PRO A 347 1.26 6.20 -13.93
C PRO A 347 1.75 7.60 -13.55
N ASP A 348 3.03 7.72 -13.18
CA ASP A 348 3.62 8.98 -12.70
C ASP A 348 3.53 10.11 -13.74
N GLY A 349 3.74 9.80 -15.02
CA GLY A 349 3.70 10.75 -16.13
C GLY A 349 2.30 11.16 -16.63
N LEU A 350 1.22 10.74 -15.96
CA LEU A 350 -0.14 11.07 -16.39
C LEU A 350 -0.42 12.58 -16.29
N ALA A 351 -0.84 13.20 -17.40
CA ALA A 351 -1.24 14.60 -17.43
C ALA A 351 -2.63 14.81 -16.80
N ARG A 352 -2.65 15.08 -15.49
CA ARG A 352 -3.88 15.21 -14.67
C ARG A 352 -4.59 16.56 -14.83
N GLY A 353 -3.85 17.61 -15.19
CA GLY A 353 -4.40 18.95 -15.37
C GLY A 353 -4.98 19.58 -14.09
N GLY A 354 -4.38 19.27 -12.93
CA GLY A 354 -4.82 19.80 -11.63
C GLY A 354 -6.08 19.16 -11.06
N LEU A 355 -6.46 17.98 -11.57
CA LEU A 355 -7.62 17.21 -11.12
C LEU A 355 -7.15 15.90 -10.48
N SER A 356 -7.86 15.45 -9.45
CA SER A 356 -7.79 14.06 -9.01
C SER A 356 -8.58 13.19 -10.00
N VAL A 357 -7.91 12.21 -10.62
CA VAL A 357 -8.47 11.45 -11.74
C VAL A 357 -8.56 9.97 -11.45
N VAL A 358 -9.55 9.35 -12.09
CA VAL A 358 -9.59 7.93 -12.36
C VAL A 358 -9.34 7.73 -13.85
N ARG A 359 -8.46 6.79 -14.21
CA ARG A 359 -8.28 6.35 -15.58
C ARG A 359 -8.89 4.96 -15.73
N MET A 360 -9.93 4.85 -16.56
CA MET A 360 -10.67 3.59 -16.73
C MET A 360 -10.65 3.12 -18.19
N PRO A 361 -10.83 1.80 -18.44
CA PRO A 361 -10.92 1.24 -19.78
C PRO A 361 -12.09 1.84 -20.56
N ARG A 362 -11.95 1.89 -21.89
CA ARG A 362 -12.98 2.45 -22.79
C ARG A 362 -14.31 1.71 -22.66
N ALA A 363 -14.30 0.38 -22.57
CA ALA A 363 -15.51 -0.42 -22.39
C ALA A 363 -16.26 -0.02 -21.10
N THR A 364 -15.55 0.12 -19.99
CA THR A 364 -16.11 0.60 -18.72
C THR A 364 -16.69 2.01 -18.84
N HIS A 365 -15.98 2.93 -19.51
CA HIS A 365 -16.46 4.29 -19.75
C HIS A 365 -17.75 4.33 -20.59
N GLU A 366 -17.82 3.52 -21.63
CA GLU A 366 -18.99 3.41 -22.51
C GLU A 366 -20.19 2.79 -21.78
N ARG A 367 -19.98 1.72 -20.98
CA ARG A 367 -21.03 1.13 -20.11
C ARG A 367 -21.62 2.12 -19.12
N LEU A 368 -20.80 3.03 -18.59
CA LEU A 368 -21.24 4.07 -17.66
C LEU A 368 -21.89 5.28 -18.36
N GLY A 369 -22.07 5.28 -19.68
CA GLY A 369 -22.67 6.39 -20.43
C GLY A 369 -21.73 7.58 -20.65
N LYS A 370 -20.42 7.32 -20.73
CA LYS A 370 -19.35 8.29 -20.97
C LYS A 370 -19.32 9.47 -19.97
N PRO A 371 -19.33 9.21 -18.65
CA PRO A 371 -19.34 10.26 -17.65
C PRO A 371 -18.05 11.09 -17.71
N LYS A 372 -18.16 12.39 -17.39
CA LYS A 372 -16.99 13.27 -17.20
C LYS A 372 -16.43 13.17 -15.78
N VAL A 373 -17.28 12.81 -14.82
CA VAL A 373 -16.99 12.76 -13.39
C VAL A 373 -17.66 11.51 -12.82
N VAL A 374 -17.03 10.89 -11.84
CA VAL A 374 -17.55 9.73 -11.12
C VAL A 374 -17.29 9.89 -9.63
N GLU A 375 -18.10 9.23 -8.81
CA GLU A 375 -17.78 8.98 -7.41
C GLU A 375 -17.04 7.64 -7.30
N VAL A 376 -15.98 7.63 -6.50
CA VAL A 376 -15.13 6.46 -6.24
C VAL A 376 -15.24 6.09 -4.77
N SER A 377 -15.32 4.80 -4.46
CA SER A 377 -15.25 4.27 -3.09
C SER A 377 -14.61 2.87 -3.03
N SER A 378 -14.15 2.47 -1.84
CA SER A 378 -13.73 1.09 -1.59
C SER A 378 -14.94 0.18 -1.47
N TYR A 379 -15.03 -0.86 -2.29
CA TYR A 379 -16.14 -1.83 -2.21
C TYR A 379 -16.15 -2.54 -0.86
N ARG A 380 -14.98 -2.90 -0.32
CA ARG A 380 -14.87 -3.54 1.00
C ARG A 380 -15.48 -2.67 2.09
N LEU A 381 -15.11 -1.38 2.13
CA LEU A 381 -15.66 -0.44 3.11
C LEU A 381 -17.14 -0.17 2.87
N TYR A 382 -17.56 -0.06 1.61
CA TYR A 382 -18.97 0.08 1.25
C TYR A 382 -19.81 -1.11 1.70
N ALA A 383 -19.32 -2.34 1.55
CA ALA A 383 -20.03 -3.53 2.02
C ALA A 383 -20.20 -3.57 3.55
N HIS A 384 -19.30 -2.93 4.31
CA HIS A 384 -19.36 -2.89 5.78
C HIS A 384 -20.08 -1.67 6.35
N LEU A 385 -19.96 -0.52 5.69
CA LEU A 385 -20.43 0.79 6.18
C LEU A 385 -21.60 1.34 5.35
N ASP A 386 -21.94 0.71 4.23
CA ASP A 386 -22.97 1.13 3.27
C ASP A 386 -22.83 2.62 2.90
N GLY A 387 -23.90 3.41 3.02
CA GLY A 387 -23.87 4.85 2.74
C GLY A 387 -22.94 5.68 3.63
N ALA A 388 -22.40 5.12 4.71
CA ALA A 388 -21.42 5.79 5.56
C ALA A 388 -19.96 5.64 5.08
N ALA A 389 -19.71 4.82 4.06
CA ALA A 389 -18.36 4.59 3.54
C ALA A 389 -17.76 5.88 2.92
N PRO A 390 -16.46 6.14 3.12
CA PRO A 390 -15.80 7.29 2.51
C PRO A 390 -15.86 7.23 0.98
N THR A 391 -16.30 8.33 0.36
CA THR A 391 -16.32 8.48 -1.10
C THR A 391 -15.54 9.70 -1.55
N ALA A 392 -15.11 9.69 -2.81
CA ALA A 392 -14.38 10.79 -3.42
C ALA A 392 -14.82 11.03 -4.87
N LEU A 393 -14.95 12.30 -5.22
CA LEU A 393 -15.32 12.72 -6.57
C LEU A 393 -14.09 12.78 -7.48
N ALA A 394 -14.09 12.06 -8.59
CA ALA A 394 -12.97 11.93 -9.51
C ALA A 394 -13.33 12.40 -10.92
N ALA A 395 -12.40 13.08 -11.61
CA ALA A 395 -12.52 13.31 -13.04
C ALA A 395 -12.15 12.03 -13.81
N VAL A 396 -12.80 11.79 -14.94
CA VAL A 396 -12.57 10.58 -15.75
C VAL A 396 -11.57 10.87 -16.88
N ILE A 397 -10.54 10.04 -16.96
CA ILE A 397 -9.67 9.89 -18.13
C ILE A 397 -9.96 8.51 -18.75
N VAL A 398 -10.07 8.45 -20.06
CA VAL A 398 -10.26 7.19 -20.78
C VAL A 398 -8.89 6.61 -21.12
N ASN A 399 -8.64 5.36 -20.74
CA ASN A 399 -7.48 4.64 -21.25
C ASN A 399 -7.70 4.32 -22.74
N GLN A 400 -6.83 4.83 -23.60
CA GLN A 400 -6.91 4.65 -25.05
C GLN A 400 -6.22 3.36 -25.53
N ASP A 401 -5.54 2.66 -24.64
CA ASP A 401 -4.91 1.38 -24.91
C ASP A 401 -6.00 0.30 -25.18
N PRO A 402 -6.06 -0.28 -26.39
CA PRO A 402 -7.05 -1.29 -26.73
C PRO A 402 -6.86 -2.61 -25.98
N ASP A 403 -5.65 -2.89 -25.49
CA ASP A 403 -5.31 -4.13 -24.78
C ASP A 403 -5.39 -3.97 -23.26
N ALA A 404 -5.93 -2.84 -22.79
CA ALA A 404 -6.10 -2.58 -21.36
C ALA A 404 -7.11 -3.56 -20.74
N ASP A 405 -6.71 -4.20 -19.65
CA ASP A 405 -7.60 -5.05 -18.85
C ASP A 405 -8.85 -4.28 -18.41
N GLU A 406 -10.03 -4.74 -18.87
CA GLU A 406 -11.32 -4.11 -18.60
C GLU A 406 -11.66 -4.04 -17.11
N GLN A 407 -11.06 -4.91 -16.30
CA GLN A 407 -11.29 -4.95 -14.87
C GLN A 407 -10.36 -4.01 -14.10
N LEU A 408 -9.30 -3.47 -14.70
CA LEU A 408 -8.38 -2.56 -14.01
C LEU A 408 -8.85 -1.11 -14.12
N ILE A 409 -9.00 -0.48 -12.96
CA ILE A 409 -9.29 0.96 -12.85
C ILE A 409 -8.13 1.61 -12.15
N GLU A 410 -7.48 2.56 -12.82
CA GLU A 410 -6.36 3.29 -12.24
C GLU A 410 -6.86 4.49 -11.45
N VAL A 411 -6.45 4.57 -10.18
CA VAL A 411 -6.93 5.54 -9.21
C VAL A 411 -5.74 6.35 -8.69
N ASP A 412 -5.83 7.68 -8.78
CA ASP A 412 -4.83 8.58 -8.23
C ASP A 412 -4.61 8.34 -6.73
N GLN A 413 -3.38 8.53 -6.25
CA GLN A 413 -3.04 8.37 -4.83
C GLN A 413 -3.93 9.22 -3.92
N VAL A 414 -4.23 10.46 -4.30
CA VAL A 414 -5.11 11.36 -3.52
C VAL A 414 -6.52 10.77 -3.35
N LEU A 415 -7.07 10.13 -4.38
CA LEU A 415 -8.37 9.46 -4.29
C LEU A 415 -8.30 8.21 -3.43
N ARG A 416 -7.21 7.44 -3.54
CA ARG A 416 -6.98 6.27 -2.68
C ARG A 416 -6.90 6.65 -1.20
N MET A 417 -6.21 7.74 -0.89
CA MET A 417 -6.15 8.34 0.46
C MET A 417 -7.53 8.82 0.93
N ALA A 418 -8.32 9.41 0.03
CA ALA A 418 -9.67 9.87 0.33
C ALA A 418 -10.61 8.71 0.72
N THR A 419 -10.51 7.57 0.03
CA THR A 419 -11.46 6.46 0.14
C THR A 419 -10.93 5.25 0.93
N GLY A 420 -9.66 5.23 1.31
CA GLY A 420 -9.01 4.06 1.93
C GLY A 420 -8.84 2.88 0.97
N LEU A 421 -8.62 3.14 -0.33
CA LEU A 421 -8.38 2.11 -1.34
C LEU A 421 -6.90 1.71 -1.36
N ASN A 422 -6.61 0.42 -1.24
CA ASN A 422 -5.27 -0.13 -1.46
C ASN A 422 -5.08 -0.54 -2.93
N LEU A 423 -3.84 -0.76 -3.35
CA LEU A 423 -3.58 -1.40 -4.64
C LEU A 423 -4.11 -2.84 -4.60
N GLY A 424 -4.77 -3.27 -5.67
CA GLY A 424 -5.44 -4.58 -5.76
C GLY A 424 -6.87 -4.60 -5.24
N ASP A 425 -7.28 -3.67 -4.36
CA ASP A 425 -8.64 -3.63 -3.81
C ASP A 425 -9.71 -3.46 -4.91
N VAL A 426 -10.91 -3.97 -4.65
CA VAL A 426 -12.05 -3.69 -5.51
C VAL A 426 -12.52 -2.25 -5.30
N VAL A 427 -12.42 -1.44 -6.36
CA VAL A 427 -12.96 -0.09 -6.44
C VAL A 427 -14.38 -0.12 -7.00
N ARG A 428 -15.27 0.63 -6.35
CA ARG A 428 -16.63 0.93 -6.82
C ARG A 428 -16.62 2.32 -7.47
N VAL A 429 -17.14 2.42 -8.69
CA VAL A 429 -17.25 3.66 -9.45
C VAL A 429 -18.72 3.90 -9.78
N ARG A 430 -19.27 5.03 -9.33
CA ARG A 430 -20.66 5.44 -9.59
C ARG A 430 -20.69 6.70 -10.46
N VAL A 431 -21.59 6.74 -11.45
CA VAL A 431 -21.78 7.91 -12.32
C VAL A 431 -22.15 9.13 -11.50
N ALA A 432 -21.48 10.24 -11.79
CA ALA A 432 -21.77 11.54 -11.20
C ALA A 432 -21.91 12.59 -12.31
N SER A 433 -22.76 13.58 -12.05
CA SER A 433 -23.06 14.68 -12.95
C SER A 433 -22.90 15.99 -12.20
N LEU A 434 -22.29 16.97 -12.86
CA LEU A 434 -21.91 18.22 -12.24
C LEU A 434 -22.31 19.36 -13.16
N ASN A 435 -23.20 20.22 -12.67
CA ASN A 435 -23.74 21.33 -13.44
C ASN A 435 -22.70 22.46 -13.53
N ARG A 436 -22.04 22.62 -14.69
CA ARG A 436 -21.08 23.71 -14.95
C ARG A 436 -21.44 24.48 -16.21
N GLY A 437 -21.48 25.80 -16.09
CA GLY A 437 -21.48 26.72 -17.23
C GLY A 437 -20.08 26.82 -17.87
N GLY A 438 -19.91 26.26 -19.07
CA GLY A 438 -18.60 26.11 -19.72
C GLY A 438 -17.99 27.38 -20.32
N ILE A 439 -18.71 28.51 -20.34
CA ILE A 439 -18.26 29.76 -20.99
C ILE A 439 -16.95 30.28 -20.36
N TYR A 440 -16.80 30.13 -19.04
CA TYR A 440 -15.62 30.63 -18.33
C TYR A 440 -14.39 29.71 -18.42
N ASP A 441 -14.53 28.45 -18.85
CA ASP A 441 -13.39 27.53 -19.03
C ASP A 441 -12.45 28.03 -20.13
N TRP A 442 -13.02 28.63 -21.19
CA TRP A 442 -12.27 29.16 -22.32
C TRP A 442 -11.53 30.47 -22.00
N LEU A 443 -12.10 31.32 -21.14
CA LEU A 443 -11.53 32.61 -20.75
C LEU A 443 -10.49 32.52 -19.62
N ILE A 444 -10.71 31.65 -18.63
CA ILE A 444 -9.96 31.64 -17.35
C ILE A 444 -9.16 30.33 -17.18
N GLY A 445 -9.22 29.40 -18.14
CA GLY A 445 -8.53 28.12 -18.10
C GLY A 445 -9.12 27.11 -17.09
N LYS A 446 -8.47 25.94 -16.98
CA LYS A 446 -8.92 24.86 -16.09
C LYS A 446 -8.62 25.23 -14.63
N PRO A 447 -9.58 25.04 -13.70
CA PRO A 447 -9.35 25.37 -12.29
C PRO A 447 -8.41 24.34 -11.65
N THR A 448 -7.55 24.80 -10.75
CA THR A 448 -6.84 23.92 -9.81
C THR A 448 -7.83 23.40 -8.78
N TYR A 449 -7.80 22.09 -8.53
CA TYR A 449 -8.59 21.46 -7.49
C TYR A 449 -7.72 21.03 -6.33
N LEU A 450 -8.30 21.09 -5.14
CA LEU A 450 -7.74 20.46 -3.96
C LEU A 450 -8.78 19.48 -3.39
N SER A 451 -8.40 18.21 -3.23
CA SER A 451 -9.20 17.25 -2.46
C SER A 451 -8.93 17.48 -0.98
N MET A 452 -9.99 17.58 -0.19
CA MET A 452 -9.91 17.93 1.22
C MET A 452 -10.74 16.98 2.09
N ARG A 453 -10.26 16.68 3.29
CA ARG A 453 -11.00 15.92 4.30
C ARG A 453 -11.91 16.85 5.08
N VAL A 454 -13.17 16.48 5.19
CA VAL A 454 -14.18 17.26 5.90
C VAL A 454 -14.15 16.95 7.39
N THR A 455 -14.03 17.99 8.20
CA THR A 455 -14.22 17.93 9.65
C THR A 455 -15.27 18.94 10.09
N LEU A 456 -15.87 18.72 11.27
CA LEU A 456 -16.89 19.60 11.80
C LEU A 456 -16.25 20.90 12.30
N ALA A 457 -16.81 22.04 11.88
CA ALA A 457 -16.48 23.36 12.40
C ALA A 457 -16.97 23.53 13.85
N ASP A 458 -16.29 24.40 14.60
CA ASP A 458 -16.75 24.79 15.93
C ASP A 458 -18.02 25.63 15.85
N THR A 459 -18.83 25.59 16.92
CA THR A 459 -20.14 26.25 16.99
C THR A 459 -20.08 27.77 16.82
N SER A 460 -18.93 28.40 17.01
CA SER A 460 -18.71 29.85 16.81
C SER A 460 -18.74 30.28 15.33
N SER A 461 -18.56 29.34 14.40
CA SER A 461 -18.61 29.58 12.95
C SER A 461 -19.88 29.02 12.29
N ALA A 462 -20.75 28.38 13.07
CA ALA A 462 -22.03 27.87 12.61
C ALA A 462 -22.93 29.02 12.12
N GLU A 463 -23.78 28.75 11.12
CA GLU A 463 -24.80 29.67 10.57
C GLU A 463 -24.29 30.76 9.61
N ARG A 464 -23.02 30.70 9.18
CA ARG A 464 -22.49 31.55 8.10
C ARG A 464 -22.03 30.66 6.96
N ASP A 465 -22.31 31.04 5.69
CA ASP A 465 -21.81 30.36 4.47
C ASP A 465 -20.27 30.52 4.33
N VAL A 466 -19.54 29.96 5.30
CA VAL A 466 -18.12 30.16 5.59
C VAL A 466 -17.47 28.82 5.92
N VAL A 467 -16.22 28.64 5.51
CA VAL A 467 -15.39 27.48 5.85
C VAL A 467 -14.02 27.92 6.33
N LEU A 468 -13.41 27.12 7.19
CA LEU A 468 -12.03 27.32 7.65
C LEU A 468 -11.10 26.29 6.99
N MET A 469 -9.90 26.73 6.62
CA MET A 469 -8.86 25.86 6.06
C MET A 469 -7.46 26.42 6.36
N SER A 470 -6.42 25.62 6.19
CA SER A 470 -5.04 26.09 6.42
C SER A 470 -4.61 27.17 5.43
N GLY A 471 -3.71 28.06 5.84
CA GLY A 471 -3.11 29.07 4.96
C GLY A 471 -2.45 28.46 3.72
N LEU A 472 -1.81 27.30 3.85
CA LEU A 472 -1.27 26.55 2.72
C LEU A 472 -2.36 26.13 1.72
N SER A 473 -3.53 25.69 2.19
CA SER A 473 -4.65 25.30 1.31
C SER A 473 -5.18 26.50 0.53
N LEU A 474 -5.29 27.67 1.17
CA LEU A 474 -5.64 28.92 0.50
C LEU A 474 -4.62 29.28 -0.59
N GLN A 475 -3.34 29.22 -0.27
CA GLN A 475 -2.25 29.51 -1.22
C GLN A 475 -2.25 28.55 -2.41
N LEU A 476 -2.42 27.24 -2.18
CA LEU A 476 -2.49 26.22 -3.24
C LEU A 476 -3.69 26.44 -4.17
N LEU A 477 -4.81 26.96 -3.65
CA LEU A 477 -5.99 27.34 -4.42
C LEU A 477 -5.88 28.74 -5.05
N GLY A 478 -4.84 29.51 -4.73
CA GLY A 478 -4.68 30.90 -5.15
C GLY A 478 -5.74 31.83 -4.56
N LEU A 479 -6.15 31.60 -3.31
CA LEU A 479 -7.14 32.35 -2.57
C LEU A 479 -6.47 33.13 -1.42
N SER A 480 -7.06 34.27 -1.08
CA SER A 480 -6.80 34.98 0.18
C SER A 480 -7.91 34.70 1.20
N SER A 481 -7.62 34.88 2.48
CA SER A 481 -8.64 34.79 3.53
C SER A 481 -9.77 35.80 3.26
N GLY A 482 -11.01 35.33 3.27
CA GLY A 482 -12.23 36.05 2.89
C GLY A 482 -12.70 35.84 1.44
N ASP A 483 -11.90 35.20 0.59
CA ASP A 483 -12.27 34.93 -0.80
C ASP A 483 -13.33 33.81 -0.91
N TYR A 484 -14.09 33.82 -2.01
CA TYR A 484 -15.06 32.79 -2.32
C TYR A 484 -14.38 31.57 -2.97
N LEU A 485 -14.65 30.40 -2.41
CA LEU A 485 -14.39 29.12 -3.04
C LEU A 485 -15.69 28.43 -3.45
N ILE A 486 -15.55 27.34 -4.19
CA ILE A 486 -16.62 26.40 -4.47
C ILE A 486 -16.21 25.03 -3.93
N LEU A 487 -17.06 24.46 -3.07
CA LEU A 487 -16.96 23.08 -2.60
C LEU A 487 -17.93 22.19 -3.38
N GLU A 488 -17.40 21.07 -3.86
CA GLU A 488 -18.12 20.00 -4.55
C GLU A 488 -18.11 18.76 -3.64
N GLY A 489 -19.29 18.28 -3.26
CA GLY A 489 -19.48 17.18 -2.33
C GLY A 489 -19.74 15.84 -3.01
N SER A 490 -20.55 15.00 -2.35
CA SER A 490 -20.94 13.69 -2.89
C SER A 490 -22.19 13.81 -3.77
N PRO A 491 -22.35 12.94 -4.79
CA PRO A 491 -23.54 12.93 -5.62
C PRO A 491 -24.75 12.39 -4.84
N ASP A 492 -25.92 12.99 -5.04
CA ASP A 492 -27.18 12.48 -4.51
C ASP A 492 -27.61 11.13 -5.14
N ALA A 493 -28.79 10.63 -4.77
CA ALA A 493 -29.36 9.40 -5.33
C ALA A 493 -29.57 9.43 -6.86
N ARG A 494 -29.65 10.63 -7.46
CA ARG A 494 -29.76 10.83 -8.92
C ARG A 494 -28.40 11.03 -9.59
N GLY A 495 -27.31 10.99 -8.83
CA GLY A 495 -25.96 11.23 -9.31
C GLY A 495 -25.64 12.73 -9.50
N GLN A 496 -26.44 13.65 -8.96
CA GLN A 496 -26.16 15.10 -9.06
C GLN A 496 -25.24 15.53 -7.91
N VAL A 497 -24.11 16.15 -8.27
CA VAL A 497 -23.14 16.64 -7.29
C VAL A 497 -23.58 17.98 -6.72
N GLY A 498 -23.71 18.06 -5.40
CA GLY A 498 -23.91 19.31 -4.68
C GLY A 498 -22.70 20.22 -4.80
N SER A 499 -22.92 21.49 -5.19
CA SER A 499 -21.86 22.49 -5.33
C SER A 499 -22.26 23.77 -4.60
N LEU A 500 -21.48 24.19 -3.61
CA LEU A 500 -21.74 25.38 -2.80
C LEU A 500 -20.66 26.43 -2.97
N ARG A 501 -21.06 27.69 -3.09
CA ARG A 501 -20.15 28.84 -3.08
C ARG A 501 -20.08 29.41 -1.67
N LEU A 502 -18.90 29.37 -1.06
CA LEU A 502 -18.68 29.70 0.37
C LEU A 502 -17.49 30.65 0.50
N LYS A 503 -17.41 31.42 1.58
CA LYS A 503 -16.20 32.20 1.90
C LYS A 503 -15.17 31.33 2.63
N ALA A 504 -13.93 31.36 2.18
CA ALA A 504 -12.81 30.66 2.79
C ALA A 504 -12.11 31.60 3.78
N PHE A 505 -11.90 31.17 5.02
CA PHE A 505 -11.02 31.87 5.95
C PHE A 505 -9.88 30.95 6.38
N GLU A 506 -8.76 31.57 6.71
CA GLU A 506 -7.66 30.86 7.34
C GLU A 506 -8.08 30.41 8.75
N ALA A 507 -7.92 29.12 9.03
CA ALA A 507 -8.14 28.57 10.35
C ALA A 507 -7.03 29.06 11.30
N PRO A 508 -7.38 29.58 12.50
CA PRO A 508 -6.38 29.84 13.53
C PRO A 508 -5.58 28.58 13.85
N VAL A 509 -4.29 28.74 14.15
CA VAL A 509 -3.39 27.61 14.44
C VAL A 509 -3.91 26.80 15.63
N GLU A 510 -4.47 27.48 16.63
CA GLU A 510 -5.05 26.88 17.83
C GLU A 510 -6.22 25.95 17.50
N VAL A 511 -7.04 26.27 16.48
CA VAL A 511 -8.15 25.41 16.04
C VAL A 511 -7.61 24.16 15.35
N LEU A 512 -6.53 24.28 14.59
CA LEU A 512 -5.87 23.15 13.93
C LEU A 512 -5.20 22.23 14.96
N GLU A 513 -4.50 22.79 15.95
CA GLU A 513 -3.85 22.06 17.04
C GLU A 513 -4.88 21.36 17.94
N GLN A 514 -5.90 22.08 18.40
CA GLN A 514 -6.98 21.51 19.20
C GLN A 514 -7.70 20.39 18.43
N ARG A 515 -7.87 20.54 17.11
CA ARG A 515 -8.45 19.47 16.29
C ARG A 515 -7.53 18.24 16.26
N ALA A 516 -6.22 18.41 16.12
CA ALA A 516 -5.28 17.30 16.12
C ALA A 516 -5.29 16.53 17.45
N GLU A 517 -5.49 17.20 18.58
CA GLU A 517 -5.54 16.58 19.92
C GLU A 517 -6.79 15.72 20.15
N VAL A 518 -7.95 16.14 19.63
CA VAL A 518 -9.23 15.45 19.86
C VAL A 518 -9.59 14.43 18.80
N THR A 519 -8.85 14.39 17.69
CA THR A 519 -9.11 13.47 16.57
C THR A 519 -8.40 12.14 16.82
N GLY A 520 -9.15 11.04 16.77
CA GLY A 520 -8.59 9.71 17.00
C GLY A 520 -9.63 8.60 16.90
N GLY A 521 -9.15 7.39 16.70
CA GLY A 521 -9.98 6.19 16.66
C GLY A 521 -10.62 5.94 15.29
N THR A 522 -11.45 4.90 15.24
CA THR A 522 -12.00 4.32 14.01
C THR A 522 -13.47 4.73 13.80
N TRP A 523 -14.21 3.94 13.03
CA TRP A 523 -15.62 4.13 12.71
C TRP A 523 -16.47 4.35 13.98
N GLY A 524 -17.35 5.35 13.93
CA GLY A 524 -18.21 5.69 15.07
C GLY A 524 -17.59 6.61 16.12
N ALA A 525 -16.27 6.89 16.06
CA ALA A 525 -15.67 7.95 16.85
C ALA A 525 -16.30 9.31 16.50
N ARG A 526 -16.33 10.25 17.46
CA ARG A 526 -16.88 11.59 17.24
C ARG A 526 -16.09 12.38 16.19
N PHE A 527 -14.76 12.24 16.22
CA PHE A 527 -13.81 12.83 15.28
C PHE A 527 -12.81 11.74 14.84
N PRO A 528 -13.21 10.84 13.94
CA PRO A 528 -12.29 9.81 13.43
C PRO A 528 -11.18 10.48 12.61
N ASN A 529 -9.97 9.92 12.63
CA ASN A 529 -8.91 10.31 11.69
C ASN A 529 -8.74 9.25 10.58
N ALA A 530 -8.17 9.66 9.45
CA ALA A 530 -7.87 8.72 8.37
C ALA A 530 -6.74 7.75 8.72
N ARG A 531 -5.80 8.14 9.57
CA ARG A 531 -4.67 7.30 9.97
C ARG A 531 -5.10 6.02 10.68
N ASP A 532 -6.01 6.13 11.65
CA ASP A 532 -6.45 5.01 12.48
C ASP A 532 -7.56 4.20 11.79
N ALA A 533 -8.42 4.85 10.98
CA ALA A 533 -9.54 4.21 10.30
C ALA A 533 -9.22 3.65 8.90
N LEU A 534 -8.38 4.35 8.13
CA LEU A 534 -8.05 4.02 6.74
C LEU A 534 -6.60 3.54 6.55
N GLY A 535 -5.73 3.71 7.54
CA GLY A 535 -4.29 3.43 7.39
C GLY A 535 -3.58 4.41 6.45
N VAL A 536 -4.06 5.66 6.41
CA VAL A 536 -3.53 6.71 5.53
C VAL A 536 -2.82 7.78 6.36
N ASP A 537 -1.53 7.97 6.11
CA ASP A 537 -0.69 9.02 6.74
C ASP A 537 0.40 9.48 5.74
N PRO A 538 0.54 10.79 5.42
CA PRO A 538 -0.31 11.90 5.84
C PRO A 538 -1.72 11.84 5.25
N ASP A 539 -2.72 12.47 5.88
CA ASP A 539 -4.08 12.59 5.33
C ASP A 539 -4.20 13.78 4.34
N LEU A 540 -5.36 13.89 3.68
CA LEU A 540 -5.75 15.06 2.91
C LEU A 540 -5.83 16.32 3.78
N PRO A 541 -5.61 17.52 3.21
CA PRO A 541 -5.81 18.78 3.92
C PRO A 541 -7.23 18.90 4.49
N LEU A 542 -7.34 19.40 5.72
CA LEU A 542 -8.63 19.56 6.40
C LEU A 542 -9.40 20.79 5.91
N VAL A 543 -10.72 20.66 5.81
CA VAL A 543 -11.67 21.77 5.70
C VAL A 543 -12.74 21.64 6.78
N PHE A 544 -12.96 22.72 7.52
CA PHE A 544 -13.96 22.79 8.57
C PHE A 544 -15.27 23.28 7.97
N VAL A 545 -16.31 22.46 8.08
CA VAL A 545 -17.66 22.79 7.62
C VAL A 545 -18.66 22.50 8.74
N ASP A 546 -19.72 23.30 8.83
CA ASP A 546 -20.80 23.02 9.76
C ASP A 546 -21.71 21.88 9.26
N SER A 547 -22.66 21.47 10.10
CA SER A 547 -23.60 20.38 9.78
C SER A 547 -24.56 20.72 8.64
N GLU A 548 -24.92 22.00 8.46
CA GLU A 548 -25.83 22.45 7.40
C GLU A 548 -25.16 22.39 6.03
N ILE A 549 -23.95 22.96 5.91
CA ILE A 549 -23.10 22.90 4.72
C ILE A 549 -22.81 21.44 4.37
N ARG A 550 -22.49 20.60 5.37
CA ARG A 550 -22.27 19.16 5.18
C ARG A 550 -23.49 18.48 4.55
N SER A 551 -24.69 18.79 5.03
CA SER A 551 -25.94 18.26 4.49
C SER A 551 -26.21 18.72 3.06
N ARG A 552 -26.04 20.01 2.79
CA ARG A 552 -26.20 20.61 1.46
C ARG A 552 -25.18 20.08 0.44
N LEU A 553 -24.02 19.60 0.89
CA LEU A 553 -23.01 18.91 0.07
C LEU A 553 -23.28 17.41 -0.11
N GLY A 554 -24.35 16.86 0.46
CA GLY A 554 -24.68 15.43 0.36
C GLY A 554 -23.79 14.53 1.21
N LEU A 555 -23.17 15.08 2.27
CA LEU A 555 -22.18 14.38 3.11
C LEU A 555 -22.75 13.95 4.47
N SER A 556 -24.07 14.06 4.65
CA SER A 556 -24.76 13.58 5.85
C SER A 556 -24.60 12.06 5.98
N GLY A 557 -24.11 11.59 7.12
CA GLY A 557 -23.91 10.16 7.40
C GLY A 557 -22.61 9.56 6.85
N VAL A 558 -21.91 10.22 5.92
CA VAL A 558 -20.63 9.75 5.38
C VAL A 558 -19.52 9.95 6.41
N SER A 559 -18.86 8.90 6.88
CA SER A 559 -17.68 9.01 7.76
C SER A 559 -16.45 9.42 6.96
N LEU A 560 -15.55 10.23 7.55
CA LEU A 560 -14.32 10.73 6.89
C LEU A 560 -14.59 11.30 5.49
N ALA A 561 -15.70 12.03 5.34
CA ALA A 561 -16.11 12.59 4.05
C ALA A 561 -15.01 13.42 3.38
N SER A 562 -14.93 13.37 2.05
CA SER A 562 -14.02 14.19 1.28
C SER A 562 -14.79 15.13 0.35
N VAL A 563 -14.22 16.30 0.07
CA VAL A 563 -14.76 17.29 -0.87
C VAL A 563 -13.69 17.72 -1.85
N ARG A 564 -14.12 18.28 -2.98
CA ARG A 564 -13.26 18.98 -3.91
C ARG A 564 -13.47 20.48 -3.80
N ALA A 565 -12.40 21.19 -3.49
CA ALA A 565 -12.36 22.64 -3.45
C ALA A 565 -11.76 23.22 -4.72
N ARG A 566 -12.27 24.36 -5.15
CA ARG A 566 -11.72 25.18 -6.23
C ARG A 566 -12.03 26.66 -5.99
N PRO A 567 -11.24 27.58 -6.54
CA PRO A 567 -11.56 29.00 -6.45
C PRO A 567 -12.83 29.38 -7.24
N SER A 568 -13.51 30.44 -6.79
CA SER A 568 -14.61 31.06 -7.54
C SER A 568 -14.09 31.91 -8.69
N ARG A 569 -14.47 31.56 -9.92
CA ARG A 569 -13.96 32.19 -11.15
C ARG A 569 -14.30 33.67 -11.30
N LEU A 570 -15.54 34.05 -10.97
CA LEU A 570 -15.99 35.43 -11.11
C LEU A 570 -15.16 36.35 -10.19
N GLN A 571 -14.82 35.89 -9.00
CA GLN A 571 -14.00 36.69 -8.09
C GLN A 571 -12.55 36.79 -8.54
N GLN A 572 -11.94 35.69 -8.99
CA GLN A 572 -10.58 35.74 -9.53
C GLN A 572 -10.49 36.76 -10.68
N PHE A 573 -11.49 36.74 -11.57
CA PHE A 573 -11.59 37.72 -12.64
C PHE A 573 -11.71 39.17 -12.13
N PHE A 574 -12.63 39.45 -11.20
CA PHE A 574 -12.79 40.81 -10.66
C PHE A 574 -11.60 41.29 -9.81
N GLY A 575 -10.94 40.39 -9.08
CA GLY A 575 -9.73 40.70 -8.32
C GLY A 575 -8.58 41.12 -9.24
N GLU A 576 -8.31 40.33 -10.28
CA GLU A 576 -7.27 40.65 -11.26
C GLU A 576 -7.61 41.94 -12.04
N MET A 577 -8.88 42.12 -12.44
CA MET A 577 -9.34 43.36 -13.06
C MET A 577 -9.11 44.57 -12.15
N ARG A 578 -9.31 44.45 -10.83
CA ARG A 578 -9.09 45.55 -9.88
C ARG A 578 -7.60 45.92 -9.78
N GLU A 579 -6.71 44.94 -9.62
CA GLU A 579 -5.27 45.20 -9.60
C GLU A 579 -4.80 45.90 -10.87
N MET A 580 -5.29 45.44 -12.02
CA MET A 580 -4.89 45.99 -13.31
C MET A 580 -5.51 47.34 -13.59
N LEU A 581 -6.75 47.59 -13.14
CA LEU A 581 -7.36 48.91 -13.21
C LEU A 581 -6.58 49.92 -12.36
N ASN A 582 -6.06 49.53 -11.20
CA ASN A 582 -5.22 50.41 -10.38
C ASN A 582 -3.91 50.78 -11.10
N VAL A 583 -3.22 49.80 -11.68
CA VAL A 583 -1.99 50.06 -12.47
C VAL A 583 -2.31 50.90 -13.70
N LEU A 584 -3.41 50.61 -14.39
CA LEU A 584 -3.87 51.36 -15.55
C LEU A 584 -4.23 52.80 -15.19
N ALA A 585 -4.90 53.02 -14.06
CA ALA A 585 -5.26 54.34 -13.57
C ALA A 585 -4.01 55.16 -13.23
N ILE A 586 -3.01 54.56 -12.58
CA ILE A 586 -1.73 55.23 -12.29
C ILE A 586 -1.03 55.59 -13.61
N ALA A 587 -0.90 54.64 -14.54
CA ALA A 587 -0.26 54.87 -15.83
C ALA A 587 -1.02 55.92 -16.66
N PHE A 588 -2.34 55.92 -16.61
CA PHE A 588 -3.19 56.90 -17.27
C PHE A 588 -3.01 58.30 -16.69
N ILE A 589 -3.02 58.45 -15.35
CA ILE A 589 -2.77 59.73 -14.69
C ILE A 589 -1.37 60.26 -15.06
N SER A 590 -0.34 59.42 -15.01
CA SER A 590 1.01 59.80 -15.45
C SER A 590 1.02 60.23 -16.92
N MET A 591 0.32 59.51 -17.80
CA MET A 591 0.25 59.84 -19.22
C MET A 591 -0.43 61.19 -19.48
N VAL A 592 -1.55 61.46 -18.83
CA VAL A 592 -2.31 62.71 -19.01
C VAL A 592 -1.51 63.93 -18.52
N ILE A 593 -0.72 63.77 -17.45
CA ILE A 593 0.14 64.85 -16.91
C ILE A 593 1.32 65.16 -17.85
N LEU A 594 1.91 64.14 -18.48
CA LEU A 594 3.12 64.27 -19.30
C LEU A 594 2.85 64.56 -20.78
N ALA A 595 1.60 64.45 -21.25
CA ALA A 595 1.27 64.58 -22.67
C ALA A 595 1.36 66.05 -23.16
N PRO A 596 2.22 66.36 -24.15
CA PRO A 596 2.37 67.72 -24.67
C PRO A 596 1.19 68.19 -25.54
N SER A 597 0.27 67.30 -25.94
CA SER A 597 -0.96 67.67 -26.67
C SER A 597 -2.13 66.73 -26.36
N VAL A 598 -3.35 67.27 -26.43
CA VAL A 598 -4.59 66.53 -26.15
C VAL A 598 -4.77 65.34 -27.10
N TRP A 599 -4.47 65.52 -28.38
CA TRP A 599 -4.55 64.45 -29.39
C TRP A 599 -3.58 63.31 -29.11
N LEU A 600 -2.33 63.63 -28.74
CA LEU A 600 -1.34 62.62 -28.39
C LEU A 600 -1.74 61.88 -27.10
N GLY A 601 -2.32 62.58 -26.13
CA GLY A 601 -2.88 61.98 -24.91
C GLY A 601 -3.99 60.97 -25.20
N VAL A 602 -4.91 61.27 -26.12
CA VAL A 602 -5.99 60.34 -26.52
C VAL A 602 -5.43 59.09 -27.20
N VAL A 603 -4.50 59.23 -28.14
CA VAL A 603 -3.88 58.09 -28.85
C VAL A 603 -3.12 57.20 -27.87
N LEU A 604 -2.32 57.80 -26.98
CA LEU A 604 -1.55 57.06 -25.98
C LEU A 604 -2.47 56.36 -24.96
N THR A 605 -3.61 56.95 -24.63
CA THR A 605 -4.62 56.32 -23.76
C THR A 605 -5.23 55.09 -24.43
N ILE A 606 -5.63 55.18 -25.70
CA ILE A 606 -6.18 54.05 -26.45
C ILE A 606 -5.12 52.93 -26.56
N ALA A 607 -3.88 53.29 -26.86
CA ALA A 607 -2.77 52.33 -26.91
C ALA A 607 -2.52 51.67 -25.54
N LEU A 608 -2.58 52.43 -24.44
CA LEU A 608 -2.43 51.93 -23.08
C LEU A 608 -3.55 50.95 -22.70
N ILE A 609 -4.81 51.28 -23.03
CA ILE A 609 -5.96 50.39 -22.79
C ILE A 609 -5.82 49.11 -23.62
N ALA A 610 -5.47 49.21 -24.90
CA ALA A 610 -5.27 48.05 -25.77
C ALA A 610 -4.12 47.15 -25.30
N MET A 611 -2.98 47.74 -24.93
CA MET A 611 -1.82 47.02 -24.39
C MET A 611 -2.14 46.39 -23.04
N SER A 612 -2.86 47.08 -22.17
CA SER A 612 -3.31 46.54 -20.88
C SER A 612 -4.27 45.36 -21.09
N PHE A 613 -5.22 45.46 -22.01
CA PHE A 613 -6.11 44.34 -22.38
C PHE A 613 -5.35 43.13 -22.92
N LEU A 614 -4.33 43.35 -23.77
CA LEU A 614 -3.46 42.28 -24.26
C LEU A 614 -2.64 41.64 -23.14
N LEU A 615 -2.13 42.45 -22.21
CA LEU A 615 -1.42 41.97 -21.01
C LEU A 615 -2.34 41.21 -20.07
N ILE A 616 -3.61 41.62 -19.90
CA ILE A 616 -4.63 40.87 -19.13
C ILE A 616 -4.76 39.47 -19.72
N LEU A 617 -5.08 39.38 -21.02
CA LEU A 617 -5.26 38.11 -21.70
C LEU A 617 -4.01 37.22 -21.62
N ASN A 618 -2.81 37.80 -21.72
CA ASN A 618 -1.56 37.06 -21.65
C ASN A 618 -1.16 36.66 -20.23
N LYS A 619 -1.36 37.53 -19.22
CA LYS A 619 -1.10 37.25 -17.80
C LYS A 619 -2.04 36.15 -17.30
N MET A 620 -3.33 36.24 -17.65
CA MET A 620 -4.31 35.19 -17.39
C MET A 620 -3.84 33.88 -18.03
N LYS A 621 -3.46 33.87 -19.32
CA LYS A 621 -2.92 32.67 -20.00
C LYS A 621 -1.62 32.12 -19.39
N ARG A 622 -0.67 32.98 -18.97
CA ARG A 622 0.64 32.56 -18.40
C ARG A 622 0.53 32.00 -16.99
N LYS A 623 -0.31 32.56 -16.12
CA LYS A 623 -0.55 32.03 -14.76
C LYS A 623 -1.18 30.62 -14.81
N LEU A 624 -1.81 30.29 -15.94
CA LEU A 624 -2.40 28.99 -16.26
C LEU A 624 -1.43 28.01 -16.95
N SER A 625 -0.24 28.46 -17.36
CA SER A 625 0.76 27.63 -18.03
C SER A 625 1.92 27.22 -17.12
N HIS A 626 1.75 27.22 -15.80
CA HIS A 626 2.65 26.53 -14.87
C HIS A 626 2.51 24.99 -15.05
N GLN A 627 2.68 24.52 -16.28
CA GLN A 627 3.31 23.25 -16.54
C GLN A 627 4.78 23.46 -16.23
N LEU A 628 5.30 22.77 -15.22
CA LEU A 628 6.72 22.45 -15.19
C LEU A 628 7.01 21.67 -16.48
N LYS A 629 7.38 22.38 -17.56
CA LYS A 629 8.10 21.78 -18.66
C LYS A 629 9.44 21.38 -18.07
N ILE A 630 9.53 20.13 -17.64
CA ILE A 630 10.82 19.48 -17.47
C ILE A 630 11.42 19.44 -18.87
N LEU A 631 12.33 20.38 -19.15
CA LEU A 631 13.22 20.25 -20.28
C LEU A 631 13.97 18.93 -20.09
N PRO A 632 14.01 18.02 -21.07
CA PRO A 632 14.87 16.86 -20.98
C PRO A 632 16.29 17.39 -20.73
N SER A 633 16.91 16.95 -19.64
CA SER A 633 18.33 17.17 -19.46
C SER A 633 19.02 16.54 -20.66
N SER A 634 19.56 17.39 -21.53
CA SER A 634 20.57 16.97 -22.49
C SER A 634 21.80 16.59 -21.68
N GLY A 635 21.80 15.37 -21.15
CA GLY A 635 22.98 14.73 -20.61
C GLY A 635 23.93 14.46 -21.76
N ARG A 636 24.90 15.35 -21.94
CA ARG A 636 26.17 14.94 -22.56
C ARG A 636 26.84 13.97 -21.58
N PRO A 637 27.36 12.84 -22.04
CA PRO A 637 28.21 11.99 -21.21
C PRO A 637 29.50 12.77 -20.94
N HIS A 638 29.80 12.98 -19.66
CA HIS A 638 31.17 13.28 -19.26
C HIS A 638 31.82 11.94 -18.91
N GLU A 639 32.94 11.69 -19.60
CA GLU A 639 33.90 10.60 -19.40
C GLU A 639 34.34 10.42 -17.95
#